data_AF-A0AAE8MJF7-F1
#
_entry.id   AF-A0AAE8MJF7-F1
#
_cell.length_a   1.000
_cell.length_b   1.000
_cell.length_c   1.000
_cell.angle_alpha   90.00
_cell.angle_beta   90.00
_cell.angle_gamma   90.00
#
_symmetry.space_group_name_H-M   'P 1'
#
loop_
_entity.id
_entity.type
_entity.pdbx_description
1 polymer ?
#
loop_
_entity_poly.entity_id
_entity_poly.type
_entity_poly.pdbx_seq_one_letter_code
_entity_poly.pdbx_strand_id
1 'polypeptide(L)'
;MLRRATRELGRGWQLSHHVLIQAKTLDSTQTRRYVSNGENVDGLEAVIRDGRRDDDKLNRSRNHQRKQKIPKVHEWKKKKIEEDQLQTSQNVSNPDTSGNVRRDRRRTNEYKPTGLREPIERKLQMQKRWTDESPAALLRKYLVEDPPPKEMQLKAAGIRSLRLPIILIQMHLKRQFEADRNNNLDIGKALPSPQQWKSLMGLLEHNGHTEVELNLYHDILFARTDEERCKLFLADQSPKPIFILQYLLRLGSGIREVSTLEGLMEYVRRRLRTTADKTRPTSYNEGRSRAAMDKISTDDFMHITERLAFHCRRVEPRRLTLLAEITAEFITLFEAKSGIVEETYYTQCKFFNATIGHIASRMGSGPQKYRIPSAYLWEALRILLRMSGGLPKALLVDLNGFQAIRAVLAGMPKNRDDTRNVRRQSKVWPPYLRPEDGIDEAMEPEESWSRVVRAGMMMQEAGFPRKDVDVALDVLQGLAQDGTPTIQQRTALAPDRELSVWAASIKATRNAFEAWKQFNRPPKAGMELKEDEYAAMFQKLYARKADPAENTLPGDNTLNYDTHEETNLTELEKLRLQPPSPRELFEMMKQSRVKPNEQCLCILVANAAGLGAAHEYLMAGSTQRHSYDNLITPQPTAEMLKNIPLPVFSAYTSLLAKIPHPKGQHLVRAIRLAELRLSRNSQNWASWVWSPIIKTLSQHHSALKLTFEAQLRLMLYLADRIDNSHGMTLYTFRRFTKAVRKIMSYKMETLAVAAEADSLELNPLYAIYDRREAGAKTEKVEDLLKNTAVSMVKTTGARMKSLFYSLVMKERDILRPGESIHLSAVDMMRAREDPVMATYAHDLMLALAYTGEFGEMVELMKWLVREWSSPRVQEEMENMDEMPYDLDMMETLCAFRAFAEPMIPRSELAQVQGEITQSDIWDWPDDTVVQSYIEEGNVRGNQELRAVLEWVCTRPVQETIEVADVDDLELDWTTTEKRALKQELDSQEEMRRIALQSG
;
A
#
# COMPACT_ATOMS: atom_id res chain seq x y z
N MET A 1 40.86 -8.61 -4.34
CA MET A 1 39.41 -8.41 -4.59
C MET A 1 38.69 -7.70 -3.44
N LEU A 2 38.80 -8.11 -2.16
CA LEU A 2 38.30 -7.31 -1.01
C LEU A 2 38.92 -5.90 -0.96
N ARG A 3 40.22 -5.77 -1.28
CA ARG A 3 40.91 -4.48 -1.52
C ARG A 3 40.47 -3.73 -2.80
N ARG A 4 39.82 -4.42 -3.75
CA ARG A 4 39.33 -3.83 -5.02
C ARG A 4 37.87 -3.37 -4.86
N ALA A 5 37.06 -4.13 -4.12
CA ALA A 5 35.74 -3.74 -3.66
C ALA A 5 35.80 -2.54 -2.69
N THR A 6 36.73 -2.53 -1.73
CA THR A 6 36.96 -1.36 -0.85
C THR A 6 37.55 -0.15 -1.59
N ARG A 7 38.37 -0.35 -2.64
CA ARG A 7 38.87 0.77 -3.47
C ARG A 7 37.82 1.35 -4.41
N GLU A 8 36.92 0.54 -4.97
CA GLU A 8 35.83 1.06 -5.81
C GLU A 8 34.70 1.66 -4.99
N LEU A 9 34.42 1.13 -3.80
CA LEU A 9 33.55 1.77 -2.80
C LEU A 9 34.13 3.09 -2.28
N GLY A 10 35.45 3.19 -2.12
CA GLY A 10 36.13 4.43 -1.70
C GLY A 10 36.26 5.51 -2.77
N ARG A 11 36.24 5.16 -4.07
CA ARG A 11 36.34 6.15 -5.17
C ARG A 11 35.02 6.85 -5.49
N GLY A 12 33.88 6.28 -5.09
CA GLY A 12 32.55 6.91 -5.21
C GLY A 12 32.01 7.50 -3.90
N TRP A 13 32.74 7.34 -2.78
CA TRP A 13 32.35 7.84 -1.46
C TRP A 13 33.37 8.87 -0.97
N GLN A 14 33.19 10.13 -1.34
CA GLN A 14 33.34 11.13 -0.30
C GLN A 14 32.16 10.91 0.64
N LEU A 15 32.44 10.46 1.87
CA LEU A 15 31.52 10.63 2.99
C LEU A 15 31.02 12.07 2.89
N SER A 16 29.75 12.26 2.53
CA SER A 16 29.22 13.61 2.54
C SER A 16 29.36 14.10 3.98
N HIS A 17 29.97 15.26 4.13
CA HIS A 17 30.22 15.93 5.40
C HIS A 17 28.94 16.06 6.27
N HIS A 18 27.76 15.78 5.69
CA HIS A 18 26.45 15.73 6.34
C HIS A 18 26.27 14.63 7.39
N VAL A 19 26.92 13.46 7.30
CA VAL A 19 26.71 12.37 8.28
C VAL A 19 27.33 12.70 9.64
N LEU A 20 28.44 13.45 9.65
CA LEU A 20 29.05 13.97 10.88
C LEU A 20 28.38 15.25 11.41
N ILE A 21 27.66 15.99 10.56
CA ILE A 21 26.98 17.23 10.95
C ILE A 21 25.56 16.95 11.49
N GLN A 22 24.86 15.91 11.01
CA GLN A 22 23.51 15.58 11.47
C GLN A 22 23.43 15.09 12.93
N ALA A 23 24.53 14.59 13.50
CA ALA A 23 24.60 14.32 14.94
C ALA A 23 24.78 15.60 15.80
N LYS A 24 25.04 16.76 15.19
CA LYS A 24 25.27 18.04 15.88
C LYS A 24 24.27 19.15 15.55
N THR A 25 23.38 18.98 14.58
CA THR A 25 22.41 20.02 14.21
C THR A 25 20.99 19.45 14.20
N LEU A 26 20.43 19.25 15.39
CA LEU A 26 18.99 19.33 15.64
C LEU A 26 18.63 20.80 15.85
N ASP A 27 18.70 21.59 14.78
CA ASP A 27 17.86 22.78 14.63
C ASP A 27 17.95 23.32 13.21
N SER A 28 16.80 23.75 12.71
CA SER A 28 16.53 24.40 11.41
C SER A 28 16.38 23.54 10.15
N THR A 29 15.31 23.90 9.45
CA THR A 29 14.82 23.45 8.15
C THR A 29 15.76 23.86 7.01
N GLN A 30 16.05 22.95 6.06
CA GLN A 30 15.93 23.25 4.61
C GLN A 30 16.29 22.09 3.68
N THR A 31 15.47 22.07 2.62
CA THR A 31 15.40 21.31 1.37
C THR A 31 16.73 21.15 0.62
N ARG A 32 17.02 19.94 0.08
CA ARG A 32 17.98 19.79 -1.03
C ARG A 32 17.53 18.82 -2.13
N ARG A 33 17.65 19.35 -3.36
CA ARG A 33 17.40 18.79 -4.70
C ARG A 33 18.44 17.73 -5.08
N TYR A 34 18.07 16.72 -5.88
CA TYR A 34 18.90 16.19 -6.99
C TYR A 34 18.05 15.43 -8.04
N VAL A 35 18.60 15.41 -9.25
CA VAL A 35 18.06 15.18 -10.60
C VAL A 35 17.48 13.77 -10.82
N SER A 36 16.32 13.67 -11.47
CA SER A 36 15.69 12.41 -11.90
C SER A 36 15.64 12.32 -13.43
N ASN A 37 16.23 11.27 -13.99
CA ASN A 37 15.97 10.87 -15.37
C ASN A 37 14.71 10.00 -15.39
N GLY A 38 13.69 10.44 -16.13
CA GLY A 38 12.45 9.70 -16.33
C GLY A 38 12.36 9.25 -17.77
N GLU A 39 12.23 7.95 -18.02
CA GLU A 39 11.78 7.44 -19.32
C GLU A 39 10.83 6.23 -19.22
N ASN A 40 9.66 6.43 -19.84
CA ASN A 40 8.69 5.50 -20.42
C ASN A 40 8.03 4.42 -19.54
N VAL A 41 6.88 4.75 -18.93
CA VAL A 41 5.97 3.80 -18.26
C VAL A 41 4.57 3.95 -18.85
N ASP A 42 4.29 3.27 -19.97
CA ASP A 42 2.93 3.16 -20.54
C ASP A 42 2.55 1.73 -20.99
N GLY A 43 3.37 0.73 -20.64
CA GLY A 43 3.04 -0.68 -20.91
C GLY A 43 1.79 -1.18 -20.15
N LEU A 44 1.45 -0.59 -19.00
CA LEU A 44 0.34 -1.07 -18.17
C LEU A 44 -1.04 -0.59 -18.66
N GLU A 45 -1.19 0.66 -19.11
CA GLU A 45 -2.48 1.13 -19.67
C GLU A 45 -2.78 0.49 -21.03
N ALA A 46 -1.75 0.20 -21.84
CA ALA A 46 -1.89 -0.50 -23.11
C ALA A 46 -2.30 -1.97 -22.91
N VAL A 47 -1.66 -2.69 -21.97
CA VAL A 47 -2.01 -4.10 -21.64
C VAL A 47 -3.42 -4.22 -21.06
N ILE A 48 -3.85 -3.26 -20.23
CA ILE A 48 -5.22 -3.23 -19.68
C ILE A 48 -6.25 -2.86 -20.77
N ARG A 49 -5.90 -1.97 -21.71
CA ARG A 49 -6.76 -1.64 -22.86
C ARG A 49 -6.85 -2.76 -23.89
N ASP A 50 -5.77 -3.50 -24.13
CA ASP A 50 -5.78 -4.65 -25.02
C ASP A 50 -6.57 -5.81 -24.42
N GLY A 51 -6.45 -6.06 -23.11
CA GLY A 51 -7.32 -7.02 -22.40
C GLY A 51 -8.82 -6.67 -22.53
N ARG A 52 -9.19 -5.38 -22.39
CA ARG A 52 -10.59 -4.94 -22.58
C ARG A 52 -11.05 -4.93 -24.05
N ARG A 53 -10.15 -4.72 -25.01
CA ARG A 53 -10.50 -4.77 -26.46
C ARG A 53 -10.74 -6.20 -26.94
N ASP A 54 -10.06 -7.18 -26.36
CA ASP A 54 -10.29 -8.59 -26.68
C ASP A 54 -11.62 -9.10 -26.08
N ASP A 55 -12.00 -8.64 -24.88
CA ASP A 55 -13.31 -8.91 -24.28
C ASP A 55 -14.48 -8.27 -25.05
N ASP A 56 -14.34 -7.05 -25.55
CA ASP A 56 -15.36 -6.39 -26.38
C ASP A 56 -15.48 -7.03 -27.77
N LYS A 57 -14.38 -7.57 -28.32
CA LYS A 57 -14.42 -8.34 -29.58
C LYS A 57 -15.04 -9.73 -29.38
N LEU A 58 -14.74 -10.40 -28.26
CA LEU A 58 -15.36 -11.68 -27.88
C LEU A 58 -16.86 -11.54 -27.60
N ASN A 59 -17.29 -10.46 -26.94
CA ASN A 59 -18.71 -10.15 -26.73
C ASN A 59 -19.45 -9.76 -28.02
N ARG A 60 -18.81 -9.06 -28.96
CA ARG A 60 -19.38 -8.79 -30.29
C ARG A 60 -19.48 -10.04 -31.16
N SER A 61 -18.51 -10.94 -31.08
CA SER A 61 -18.51 -12.22 -31.80
C SER A 61 -19.57 -13.20 -31.22
N ARG A 62 -19.70 -13.27 -29.89
CA ARG A 62 -20.78 -14.03 -29.21
C ARG A 62 -22.18 -13.48 -29.51
N ASN A 63 -22.35 -12.16 -29.62
CA ASN A 63 -23.62 -11.55 -30.02
C ASN A 63 -23.94 -11.71 -31.52
N HIS A 64 -22.95 -11.88 -32.39
CA HIS A 64 -23.16 -12.24 -33.80
C HIS A 64 -23.56 -13.71 -33.97
N GLN A 65 -22.98 -14.63 -33.19
CA GLN A 65 -23.38 -16.04 -33.20
C GLN A 65 -24.75 -16.30 -32.55
N ARG A 66 -25.15 -15.51 -31.52
CA ARG A 66 -26.49 -15.60 -30.93
C ARG A 66 -27.61 -15.05 -31.82
N LYS A 67 -27.31 -14.19 -32.80
CA LYS A 67 -28.30 -13.68 -33.78
C LYS A 67 -28.60 -14.64 -34.93
N GLN A 68 -27.89 -15.77 -35.07
CA GLN A 68 -28.12 -16.74 -36.15
C GLN A 68 -29.04 -17.91 -35.77
N LYS A 69 -29.58 -17.98 -34.54
CA LYS A 69 -30.51 -19.07 -34.14
C LYS A 69 -31.64 -18.60 -33.22
N ILE A 70 -32.59 -17.80 -33.73
CA ILE A 70 -33.96 -17.67 -33.19
C ILE A 70 -34.94 -17.46 -34.37
N PRO A 71 -36.12 -18.11 -34.45
CA PRO A 71 -37.04 -18.02 -35.59
C PRO A 71 -37.82 -16.69 -35.67
N LYS A 72 -38.20 -16.32 -36.91
CA LYS A 72 -38.95 -15.11 -37.29
C LYS A 72 -40.34 -15.00 -36.64
N VAL A 73 -40.55 -14.05 -35.72
CA VAL A 73 -41.91 -13.68 -35.20
C VAL A 73 -42.12 -12.13 -35.11
N HIS A 74 -41.35 -11.30 -35.82
CA HIS A 74 -41.39 -9.83 -35.63
C HIS A 74 -41.67 -8.95 -36.86
N GLU A 75 -42.25 -9.49 -37.93
CA GLU A 75 -42.65 -8.70 -39.11
C GLU A 75 -44.08 -8.14 -39.07
N TRP A 76 -44.95 -8.57 -38.14
CA TRP A 76 -46.35 -8.10 -38.07
C TRP A 76 -46.59 -6.83 -37.24
N LYS A 77 -45.70 -6.49 -36.29
CA LYS A 77 -45.87 -5.31 -35.41
C LYS A 77 -45.37 -4.00 -36.01
N LYS A 78 -44.56 -4.06 -37.08
CA LYS A 78 -43.98 -2.86 -37.71
C LYS A 78 -44.93 -2.21 -38.73
N LYS A 79 -45.74 -3.01 -39.42
CA LYS A 79 -46.76 -2.52 -40.38
C LYS A 79 -47.93 -1.79 -39.73
N LYS A 80 -48.31 -2.17 -38.51
CA LYS A 80 -49.48 -1.58 -37.82
C LYS A 80 -49.22 -0.19 -37.23
N ILE A 81 -47.95 0.19 -37.03
CA ILE A 81 -47.58 1.50 -36.45
C ILE A 81 -47.38 2.56 -37.56
N GLU A 82 -47.04 2.15 -38.77
CA GLU A 82 -46.95 3.05 -39.93
C GLU A 82 -48.32 3.38 -40.54
N GLU A 83 -49.33 2.50 -40.39
CA GLU A 83 -50.72 2.78 -40.84
C GLU A 83 -51.48 3.75 -39.91
N ASP A 84 -51.20 3.75 -38.60
CA ASP A 84 -51.86 4.63 -37.63
C ASP A 84 -51.31 6.08 -37.62
N GLN A 85 -50.15 6.35 -38.23
CA GLN A 85 -49.57 7.70 -38.33
C GLN A 85 -50.01 8.47 -39.59
N LEU A 86 -50.67 7.80 -40.53
CA LEU A 86 -51.13 8.39 -41.80
C LEU A 86 -52.62 8.83 -41.77
N GLN A 87 -53.35 8.60 -40.68
CA GLN A 87 -54.78 8.97 -40.57
C GLN A 87 -55.10 10.23 -39.74
N THR A 88 -54.10 10.91 -39.15
CA THR A 88 -54.35 12.09 -38.28
C THR A 88 -53.99 13.43 -38.93
N SER A 89 -54.05 13.54 -40.26
CA SER A 89 -53.72 14.77 -40.97
C SER A 89 -54.61 15.03 -42.19
N GLN A 90 -55.94 14.98 -42.02
CA GLN A 90 -56.90 15.60 -42.94
C GLN A 90 -58.15 16.04 -42.16
N ASN A 91 -58.67 17.25 -42.46
CA ASN A 91 -59.81 17.99 -41.88
C ASN A 91 -59.39 18.91 -40.69
N VAL A 92 -59.57 20.23 -40.66
CA VAL A 92 -60.64 21.11 -41.19
C VAL A 92 -60.10 22.54 -41.44
N SER A 93 -60.69 23.18 -42.44
CA SER A 93 -60.56 24.55 -42.97
C SER A 93 -60.98 25.74 -42.05
N ASN A 94 -60.37 26.91 -42.34
CA ASN A 94 -60.64 28.34 -42.00
C ASN A 94 -62.13 28.81 -42.04
N PRO A 95 -62.57 30.02 -41.55
CA PRO A 95 -61.89 31.35 -41.67
C PRO A 95 -62.11 32.46 -40.58
N ASP A 96 -61.33 33.56 -40.75
CA ASP A 96 -61.52 35.01 -40.46
C ASP A 96 -62.11 35.56 -39.14
N THR A 97 -61.34 36.41 -38.42
CA THR A 97 -61.66 37.86 -38.24
C THR A 97 -60.49 38.70 -37.66
N SER A 98 -60.47 39.97 -38.07
CA SER A 98 -59.54 41.07 -37.82
C SER A 98 -59.35 41.53 -36.37
N GLY A 99 -58.14 42.05 -36.06
CA GLY A 99 -57.90 42.89 -34.88
C GLY A 99 -56.49 43.53 -34.85
N ASN A 100 -56.37 44.72 -35.45
CA ASN A 100 -55.19 45.60 -35.39
C ASN A 100 -54.91 46.10 -33.97
N VAL A 101 -53.68 45.93 -33.44
CA VAL A 101 -53.01 46.95 -32.60
C VAL A 101 -51.50 46.93 -32.87
N ARG A 102 -51.02 48.03 -33.45
CA ARG A 102 -49.62 48.43 -33.57
C ARG A 102 -48.94 48.49 -32.20
N ARG A 103 -47.70 47.99 -32.09
CA ARG A 103 -46.63 48.65 -31.33
C ARG A 103 -45.25 48.31 -31.89
N ASP A 104 -44.55 49.38 -32.20
CA ASP A 104 -43.21 49.50 -32.76
C ASP A 104 -42.19 48.45 -32.29
N ARG A 105 -41.67 47.67 -33.25
CA ARG A 105 -40.32 47.09 -33.12
C ARG A 105 -39.31 48.12 -33.59
N ARG A 106 -38.78 48.89 -32.63
CA ARG A 106 -37.45 49.50 -32.76
C ARG A 106 -36.46 48.38 -33.11
N ARG A 107 -35.80 48.53 -34.25
CA ARG A 107 -34.58 47.79 -34.59
C ARG A 107 -33.52 48.14 -33.53
N THR A 108 -33.37 47.29 -32.52
CA THR A 108 -32.10 47.16 -31.82
C THR A 108 -31.34 46.05 -32.53
N ASN A 109 -30.23 46.45 -33.17
CA ASN A 109 -29.20 45.54 -33.66
C ASN A 109 -28.62 44.78 -32.45
N GLU A 110 -29.25 43.67 -32.06
CA GLU A 110 -28.57 42.67 -31.23
C GLU A 110 -27.63 41.89 -32.14
N TYR A 111 -26.37 42.34 -32.10
CA TYR A 111 -25.21 41.72 -32.69
C TYR A 111 -25.06 40.29 -32.16
N LYS A 112 -25.51 39.27 -32.91
CA LYS A 112 -25.29 37.86 -32.56
C LYS A 112 -23.82 37.48 -32.83
N PRO A 113 -23.01 37.11 -31.81
CA PRO A 113 -21.57 36.91 -31.96
C PRO A 113 -21.16 35.50 -32.46
N THR A 114 -22.12 34.65 -32.85
CA THR A 114 -21.82 33.36 -33.50
C THR A 114 -21.09 33.51 -34.83
N GLY A 115 -21.13 34.70 -35.44
CA GLY A 115 -20.45 35.02 -36.70
C GLY A 115 -18.94 35.25 -36.61
N LEU A 116 -18.31 35.29 -35.42
CA LEU A 116 -16.84 35.48 -35.29
C LEU A 116 -16.05 34.17 -35.37
N ARG A 117 -16.68 33.04 -35.02
CA ARG A 117 -15.99 31.74 -34.94
C ARG A 117 -15.63 31.18 -36.31
N GLU A 118 -16.58 31.19 -37.24
CA GLU A 118 -16.37 30.63 -38.58
C GLU A 118 -15.38 31.42 -39.48
N PRO A 119 -15.37 32.76 -39.49
CA PRO A 119 -14.42 33.53 -40.31
C PRO A 119 -12.99 33.46 -39.78
N ILE A 120 -12.81 33.35 -38.45
CA ILE A 120 -11.49 33.29 -37.83
C ILE A 120 -10.91 31.87 -37.91
N GLU A 121 -11.72 30.82 -37.73
CA GLU A 121 -11.29 29.43 -37.98
C GLU A 121 -10.84 29.24 -39.44
N ARG A 122 -11.48 29.93 -40.40
CA ARG A 122 -11.05 29.99 -41.82
C ARG A 122 -9.78 30.84 -42.02
N LYS A 123 -9.64 31.99 -41.36
CA LYS A 123 -8.43 32.86 -41.44
C LYS A 123 -7.18 32.22 -40.81
N LEU A 124 -7.34 31.37 -39.80
CA LEU A 124 -6.24 30.69 -39.10
C LEU A 124 -5.84 29.33 -39.72
N GLN A 125 -6.42 28.96 -40.87
CA GLN A 125 -6.20 27.67 -41.54
C GLN A 125 -6.39 26.47 -40.61
N MET A 126 -7.40 26.50 -39.73
CA MET A 126 -7.63 25.45 -38.74
C MET A 126 -8.12 24.16 -39.44
N GLN A 127 -7.22 23.19 -39.63
CA GLN A 127 -7.58 21.94 -40.30
C GLN A 127 -8.54 21.09 -39.44
N LYS A 128 -9.59 20.54 -40.08
CA LYS A 128 -10.47 19.49 -39.51
C LYS A 128 -9.81 18.10 -39.47
N ARG A 129 -8.64 17.90 -40.10
CA ARG A 129 -8.01 16.58 -40.23
C ARG A 129 -7.14 16.26 -39.03
N TRP A 130 -7.77 15.58 -38.08
CA TRP A 130 -7.10 14.85 -37.02
C TRP A 130 -6.66 13.49 -37.56
N THR A 131 -5.38 13.14 -37.44
CA THR A 131 -4.90 11.76 -37.58
C THR A 131 -5.25 11.01 -36.29
N ASP A 132 -6.25 10.14 -36.30
CA ASP A 132 -6.63 9.04 -35.37
C ASP A 132 -6.51 9.16 -33.83
N GLU A 133 -5.91 10.22 -33.25
CA GLU A 133 -5.56 10.32 -31.82
C GLU A 133 -6.15 11.57 -31.12
N SER A 134 -6.72 11.41 -29.92
CA SER A 134 -7.33 12.49 -29.12
C SER A 134 -6.33 13.55 -28.60
N PRO A 135 -6.69 14.85 -28.44
CA PRO A 135 -5.78 15.92 -27.98
C PRO A 135 -5.17 15.63 -26.60
N ALA A 136 -5.97 15.05 -25.71
CA ALA A 136 -5.53 14.68 -24.38
C ALA A 136 -4.60 13.46 -24.41
N ALA A 137 -4.72 12.59 -25.42
CA ALA A 137 -3.78 11.49 -25.64
C ALA A 137 -2.44 12.02 -26.16
N LEU A 138 -2.46 12.99 -27.09
CA LEU A 138 -1.24 13.65 -27.57
C LEU A 138 -0.51 14.38 -26.43
N LEU A 139 -1.21 15.15 -25.60
CA LEU A 139 -0.61 15.81 -24.44
C LEU A 139 0.01 14.80 -23.47
N ARG A 140 -0.67 13.69 -23.20
CA ARG A 140 -0.11 12.62 -22.37
C ARG A 140 1.19 12.07 -22.93
N LYS A 141 1.22 11.71 -24.21
CA LYS A 141 2.45 11.25 -24.88
C LYS A 141 3.57 12.29 -24.80
N TYR A 142 3.24 13.55 -25.09
CA TYR A 142 4.18 14.66 -25.06
C TYR A 142 4.80 14.86 -23.66
N LEU A 143 4.02 14.68 -22.60
CA LEU A 143 4.49 14.85 -21.21
C LEU A 143 5.26 13.63 -20.67
N VAL A 144 5.16 12.47 -21.33
CA VAL A 144 5.83 11.23 -20.92
C VAL A 144 7.26 11.16 -21.47
N GLU A 145 7.49 11.72 -22.66
CA GLU A 145 8.81 11.74 -23.31
C GLU A 145 9.57 12.99 -22.86
N ASP A 146 10.70 12.83 -22.16
CA ASP A 146 11.55 13.95 -21.69
C ASP A 146 13.02 13.76 -22.11
N PRO A 147 13.51 14.48 -23.15
CA PRO A 147 12.78 15.42 -23.99
C PRO A 147 11.92 14.72 -25.05
N PRO A 148 10.77 15.31 -25.46
CA PRO A 148 9.96 14.74 -26.53
C PRO A 148 10.71 14.81 -27.88
N PRO A 149 10.56 13.83 -28.79
CA PRO A 149 11.20 13.82 -30.10
C PRO A 149 10.89 15.09 -30.89
N LYS A 150 11.90 15.63 -31.59
CA LYS A 150 11.78 16.88 -32.35
C LYS A 150 10.65 16.83 -33.40
N GLU A 151 10.40 15.65 -33.99
CA GLU A 151 9.29 15.44 -34.92
C GLU A 151 7.91 15.63 -34.25
N MET A 152 7.73 15.11 -33.02
CA MET A 152 6.50 15.29 -32.25
C MET A 152 6.31 16.76 -31.87
N GLN A 153 7.39 17.45 -31.48
CA GLN A 153 7.36 18.89 -31.17
C GLN A 153 6.94 19.72 -32.40
N LEU A 154 7.51 19.44 -33.58
CA LEU A 154 7.14 20.11 -34.84
C LEU A 154 5.70 19.83 -35.24
N LYS A 155 5.24 18.57 -35.10
CA LYS A 155 3.85 18.19 -35.34
C LYS A 155 2.91 18.97 -34.43
N ALA A 156 3.19 19.03 -33.13
CA ALA A 156 2.37 19.76 -32.16
C ALA A 156 2.38 21.29 -32.39
N ALA A 157 3.54 21.87 -32.73
CA ALA A 157 3.66 23.28 -33.08
C ALA A 157 2.83 23.65 -34.30
N GLY A 158 2.75 22.77 -35.31
CA GLY A 158 2.00 22.97 -36.54
C GLY A 158 0.48 22.81 -36.41
N ILE A 159 -0.05 22.19 -35.34
CA ILE A 159 -1.49 21.99 -35.18
C ILE A 159 -2.19 23.34 -34.98
N ARG A 160 -3.35 23.52 -35.62
CA ARG A 160 -4.19 24.72 -35.47
C ARG A 160 -5.52 24.31 -34.83
N SER A 161 -5.59 24.34 -33.50
CA SER A 161 -6.77 23.94 -32.71
C SER A 161 -7.01 24.85 -31.51
N LEU A 162 -8.27 25.10 -31.18
CA LEU A 162 -8.70 25.83 -29.97
C LEU A 162 -8.75 24.95 -28.71
N ARG A 163 -8.36 23.68 -28.79
CA ARG A 163 -8.44 22.76 -27.65
C ARG A 163 -7.26 23.00 -26.70
N LEU A 164 -7.57 23.23 -25.42
CA LEU A 164 -6.59 23.55 -24.37
C LEU A 164 -5.33 22.65 -24.36
N PRO A 165 -5.41 21.31 -24.51
CA PRO A 165 -4.20 20.47 -24.50
C PRO A 165 -3.16 20.87 -25.56
N ILE A 166 -3.60 21.30 -26.75
CA ILE A 166 -2.71 21.70 -27.83
C ILE A 166 -2.11 23.09 -27.55
N ILE A 167 -2.93 24.00 -27.04
CA ILE A 167 -2.51 25.37 -26.72
C ILE A 167 -1.45 25.35 -25.62
N LEU A 168 -1.61 24.50 -24.60
CA LEU A 168 -0.65 24.36 -23.50
C LEU A 168 0.70 23.79 -23.99
N ILE A 169 0.69 22.85 -24.94
CA ILE A 169 1.94 22.38 -25.60
C ILE A 169 2.58 23.52 -26.39
N GLN A 170 1.81 24.29 -27.15
CA GLN A 170 2.32 25.42 -27.94
C GLN A 170 2.86 26.55 -27.05
N MET A 171 2.23 26.81 -25.90
CA MET A 171 2.75 27.72 -24.86
C MET A 171 4.12 27.25 -24.38
N HIS A 172 4.26 25.95 -24.11
CA HIS A 172 5.52 25.37 -23.66
C HIS A 172 6.63 25.49 -24.72
N LEU A 173 6.33 25.11 -25.97
CA LEU A 173 7.26 25.23 -27.09
C LEU A 173 7.67 26.69 -27.37
N LYS A 174 6.73 27.63 -27.19
CA LYS A 174 7.03 29.07 -27.32
C LYS A 174 8.00 29.54 -26.24
N ARG A 175 7.79 29.17 -24.96
CA ARG A 175 8.72 29.47 -23.87
C ARG A 175 10.11 28.84 -24.10
N GLN A 176 10.16 27.60 -24.64
CA GLN A 176 11.42 26.95 -25.02
C GLN A 176 12.15 27.68 -26.16
N PHE A 177 11.42 28.11 -27.20
CA PHE A 177 11.98 28.90 -28.29
C PHE A 177 12.51 30.27 -27.82
N GLU A 178 11.81 30.91 -26.89
CA GLU A 178 12.25 32.17 -26.29
C GLU A 178 13.51 32.00 -25.44
N ALA A 179 13.67 30.86 -24.76
CA ALA A 179 14.85 30.53 -23.95
C ALA A 179 16.09 30.14 -24.79
N ASP A 180 15.90 29.40 -25.89
CA ASP A 180 16.98 28.99 -26.80
C ASP A 180 16.54 29.14 -28.27
N ARG A 181 16.77 30.34 -28.82
CA ARG A 181 16.39 30.69 -30.19
C ARG A 181 17.19 29.94 -31.24
N ASN A 182 18.47 29.64 -30.99
CA ASN A 182 19.36 29.10 -32.01
C ASN A 182 19.05 27.64 -32.31
N ASN A 183 18.68 26.86 -31.30
CA ASN A 183 18.41 25.42 -31.45
C ASN A 183 16.97 25.12 -31.94
N ASN A 184 16.03 26.07 -31.73
CA ASN A 184 14.59 25.87 -31.92
C ASN A 184 13.97 26.69 -33.08
N LEU A 185 14.79 27.18 -34.02
CA LEU A 185 14.33 27.95 -35.20
C LEU A 185 13.21 27.26 -36.00
N ASP A 186 13.31 25.95 -36.20
CA ASP A 186 12.33 25.16 -36.96
C ASP A 186 10.97 25.11 -36.24
N ILE A 187 11.00 25.03 -34.90
CA ILE A 187 9.80 25.04 -34.05
C ILE A 187 9.18 26.44 -34.06
N GLY A 188 10.00 27.48 -33.97
CA GLY A 188 9.57 28.88 -34.06
C GLY A 188 8.85 29.20 -35.38
N LYS A 189 9.29 28.61 -36.51
CA LYS A 189 8.62 28.72 -37.81
C LYS A 189 7.28 27.99 -37.87
N ALA A 190 7.15 26.86 -37.15
CA ALA A 190 5.94 26.05 -37.12
C ALA A 190 4.87 26.60 -36.15
N LEU A 191 5.25 27.36 -35.12
CA LEU A 191 4.36 27.98 -34.15
C LEU A 191 3.48 29.09 -34.78
N PRO A 192 2.33 29.43 -34.15
CA PRO A 192 1.49 30.54 -34.59
C PRO A 192 2.26 31.87 -34.58
N SER A 193 2.00 32.73 -35.57
CA SER A 193 2.64 34.06 -35.60
C SER A 193 2.20 34.92 -34.40
N PRO A 194 2.95 35.96 -33.99
CA PRO A 194 2.60 36.79 -32.83
C PRO A 194 1.20 37.40 -32.91
N GLN A 195 0.75 37.78 -34.11
CA GLN A 195 -0.60 38.30 -34.36
C GLN A 195 -1.66 37.21 -34.20
N GLN A 196 -1.40 36.02 -34.75
CA GLN A 196 -2.29 34.86 -34.60
C GLN A 196 -2.42 34.42 -33.13
N TRP A 197 -1.32 34.47 -32.37
CA TRP A 197 -1.30 34.19 -30.94
C TRP A 197 -2.14 35.17 -30.13
N LYS A 198 -2.02 36.48 -30.42
CA LYS A 198 -2.83 37.50 -29.75
C LYS A 198 -4.32 37.32 -30.04
N SER A 199 -4.69 36.98 -31.28
CA SER A 199 -6.07 36.64 -31.63
C SER A 199 -6.57 35.36 -30.95
N LEU A 200 -5.70 34.35 -30.81
CA LEU A 200 -6.01 33.10 -30.10
C LEU A 200 -6.31 33.37 -28.62
N MET A 201 -5.49 34.18 -27.95
CA MET A 201 -5.68 34.53 -26.54
C MET A 201 -6.98 35.30 -26.30
N GLY A 202 -7.31 36.27 -27.16
CA GLY A 202 -8.60 36.98 -27.07
C GLY A 202 -9.81 36.06 -27.24
N LEU A 203 -9.71 34.99 -28.05
CA LEU A 203 -10.77 33.97 -28.18
C LEU A 203 -10.87 33.06 -26.95
N LEU A 204 -9.75 32.76 -26.28
CA LEU A 204 -9.74 31.96 -25.05
C LEU A 204 -10.33 32.73 -23.88
N GLU A 205 -10.01 34.02 -23.75
CA GLU A 205 -10.62 34.91 -22.76
C GLU A 205 -12.14 34.96 -22.94
N HIS A 206 -12.62 35.10 -24.18
CA HIS A 206 -14.05 35.07 -24.46
C HIS A 206 -14.71 33.72 -24.11
N ASN A 207 -13.97 32.61 -24.25
CA ASN A 207 -14.44 31.28 -23.88
C ASN A 207 -14.38 31.03 -22.36
N GLY A 208 -13.81 31.95 -21.57
CA GLY A 208 -13.75 31.90 -20.11
C GLY A 208 -12.39 31.44 -19.54
N HIS A 209 -11.30 31.54 -20.30
CA HIS A 209 -9.94 31.26 -19.85
C HIS A 209 -9.07 32.51 -19.91
N THR A 210 -8.64 33.01 -18.76
CA THR A 210 -7.71 34.15 -18.67
C THR A 210 -6.27 33.72 -18.92
N GLU A 211 -5.41 34.66 -19.31
CA GLU A 211 -3.98 34.39 -19.49
C GLU A 211 -3.31 33.91 -18.19
N VAL A 212 -3.76 34.42 -17.03
CA VAL A 212 -3.30 33.97 -15.70
C VAL A 212 -3.64 32.51 -15.44
N GLU A 213 -4.88 32.10 -15.74
CA GLU A 213 -5.32 30.70 -15.61
C GLU A 213 -4.55 29.77 -16.56
N LEU A 214 -4.29 30.21 -17.79
CA LEU A 214 -3.52 29.42 -18.77
C LEU A 214 -2.06 29.23 -18.34
N ASN A 215 -1.44 30.27 -17.76
CA ASN A 215 -0.10 30.17 -17.18
C ASN A 215 -0.09 29.19 -16.00
N LEU A 216 -1.10 29.25 -15.11
CA LEU A 216 -1.25 28.28 -14.02
C LEU A 216 -1.38 26.84 -14.54
N TYR A 217 -2.20 26.61 -15.57
CA TYR A 217 -2.35 25.27 -16.16
C TYR A 217 -1.06 24.75 -16.80
N HIS A 218 -0.29 25.63 -17.42
CA HIS A 218 1.03 25.32 -17.95
C HIS A 218 1.98 24.91 -16.82
N ASP A 219 2.08 25.73 -15.78
CA ASP A 219 2.99 25.50 -14.66
C ASP A 219 2.62 24.20 -13.92
N ILE A 220 1.32 23.87 -13.78
CA ILE A 220 0.85 22.58 -13.24
C ILE A 220 1.29 21.40 -14.12
N LEU A 221 1.08 21.43 -15.43
CA LEU A 221 1.36 20.26 -16.29
C LEU A 221 2.86 20.01 -16.45
N PHE A 222 3.64 21.08 -16.57
CA PHE A 222 5.08 21.02 -16.85
C PHE A 222 5.96 21.11 -15.59
N ALA A 223 5.39 21.04 -14.38
CA ALA A 223 6.20 20.89 -13.17
C ALA A 223 6.99 19.58 -13.16
N ARG A 224 8.04 19.53 -12.33
CA ARG A 224 9.06 18.46 -12.40
C ARG A 224 8.58 17.14 -11.82
N THR A 225 7.80 17.21 -10.74
CA THR A 225 7.34 16.02 -10.01
C THR A 225 5.84 16.01 -9.90
N ASP A 226 5.21 14.83 -9.92
CA ASP A 226 3.76 14.72 -9.77
C ASP A 226 3.23 15.34 -8.47
N GLU A 227 4.00 15.23 -7.40
CA GLU A 227 3.67 15.85 -6.11
C GLU A 227 3.60 17.38 -6.22
N GLU A 228 4.59 17.99 -6.89
CA GLU A 228 4.59 19.43 -7.19
C GLU A 228 3.42 19.81 -8.09
N ARG A 229 3.11 19.01 -9.12
CA ARG A 229 1.93 19.22 -9.98
C ARG A 229 0.64 19.26 -9.15
N CYS A 230 0.47 18.32 -8.23
CA CYS A 230 -0.69 18.26 -7.35
C CYS A 230 -0.73 19.43 -6.36
N LYS A 231 0.40 19.84 -5.77
CA LYS A 231 0.48 21.00 -4.87
C LYS A 231 0.11 22.30 -5.60
N LEU A 232 0.63 22.52 -6.81
CA LEU A 232 0.25 23.67 -7.65
C LEU A 232 -1.23 23.62 -8.05
N PHE A 233 -1.77 22.43 -8.32
CA PHE A 233 -3.18 22.26 -8.64
C PHE A 233 -4.09 22.62 -7.45
N LEU A 234 -3.68 22.27 -6.24
CA LEU A 234 -4.41 22.49 -4.99
C LEU A 234 -4.18 23.88 -4.37
N ALA A 235 -3.19 24.64 -4.87
CA ALA A 235 -2.85 25.98 -4.37
C ALA A 235 -4.03 26.97 -4.48
N ASP A 236 -4.86 26.80 -5.50
CA ASP A 236 -6.10 27.55 -5.70
C ASP A 236 -7.26 26.57 -5.80
N GLN A 237 -8.39 26.93 -5.19
CA GLN A 237 -9.61 26.14 -5.17
C GLN A 237 -10.54 26.42 -6.36
N SER A 238 -10.13 27.29 -7.28
CA SER A 238 -10.86 27.56 -8.53
C SER A 238 -11.08 26.30 -9.38
N PRO A 239 -12.20 26.25 -10.12
CA PRO A 239 -12.51 25.14 -11.02
C PRO A 239 -11.51 25.04 -12.17
N LYS A 240 -10.86 23.88 -12.30
CA LYS A 240 -9.85 23.60 -13.32
C LYS A 240 -10.35 22.59 -14.36
N PRO A 241 -9.80 22.59 -15.59
CA PRO A 241 -10.17 21.62 -16.61
C PRO A 241 -10.01 20.16 -16.18
N ILE A 242 -11.03 19.34 -16.45
CA ILE A 242 -11.09 17.94 -15.99
C ILE A 242 -9.94 17.06 -16.48
N PHE A 243 -9.41 17.34 -17.68
CA PHE A 243 -8.30 16.58 -18.24
C PHE A 243 -6.99 16.76 -17.44
N ILE A 244 -6.81 17.90 -16.76
CA ILE A 244 -5.66 18.12 -15.88
C ILE A 244 -5.79 17.21 -14.66
N LEU A 245 -6.97 17.21 -14.00
CA LEU A 245 -7.22 16.30 -12.88
C LEU A 245 -7.02 14.83 -13.29
N GLN A 246 -7.54 14.43 -14.46
CA GLN A 246 -7.32 13.08 -14.98
C GLN A 246 -5.85 12.78 -15.28
N TYR A 247 -5.06 13.77 -15.69
CA TYR A 247 -3.61 13.59 -15.86
C TYR A 247 -2.89 13.42 -14.52
N LEU A 248 -3.28 14.19 -13.50
CA LEU A 248 -2.76 14.08 -12.14
C LEU A 248 -3.14 12.76 -11.47
N LEU A 249 -4.31 12.20 -11.79
CA LEU A 249 -4.80 10.92 -11.27
C LEU A 249 -4.49 9.72 -12.19
N ARG A 250 -3.57 9.85 -13.16
CA ARG A 250 -3.16 8.68 -13.98
C ARG A 250 -2.55 7.61 -13.08
N LEU A 251 -2.70 6.34 -13.45
CA LEU A 251 -2.23 5.21 -12.62
C LEU A 251 -0.72 5.28 -12.33
N GLY A 252 0.06 5.84 -13.25
CA GLY A 252 1.50 6.07 -13.09
C GLY A 252 1.90 7.30 -12.26
N SER A 253 0.95 8.08 -11.73
CA SER A 253 1.26 9.28 -10.95
C SER A 253 2.00 8.96 -9.66
N GLY A 254 3.09 9.68 -9.41
CA GLY A 254 3.94 9.57 -8.22
C GLY A 254 3.41 10.28 -6.97
N ILE A 255 2.09 10.34 -6.74
CA ILE A 255 1.48 10.90 -5.51
C ILE A 255 1.93 10.06 -4.31
N ARG A 256 2.39 10.70 -3.24
CA ARG A 256 2.91 10.03 -2.03
C ARG A 256 2.35 10.60 -0.74
N GLU A 257 2.12 11.90 -0.67
CA GLU A 257 1.67 12.53 0.55
C GLU A 257 0.17 12.25 0.74
N VAL A 258 -0.20 11.79 1.93
CA VAL A 258 -1.60 11.53 2.29
C VAL A 258 -2.41 12.83 2.24
N SER A 259 -1.81 13.94 2.70
CA SER A 259 -2.39 15.29 2.63
C SER A 259 -2.71 15.72 1.20
N THR A 260 -1.84 15.43 0.23
CA THR A 260 -2.08 15.72 -1.19
C THR A 260 -3.23 14.87 -1.73
N LEU A 261 -3.28 13.57 -1.41
CA LEU A 261 -4.39 12.70 -1.81
C LEU A 261 -5.72 13.19 -1.24
N GLU A 262 -5.77 13.54 0.04
CA GLU A 262 -6.95 14.11 0.69
C GLU A 262 -7.36 15.44 0.06
N GLY A 263 -6.41 16.31 -0.25
CA GLY A 263 -6.68 17.57 -0.94
C GLY A 263 -7.33 17.36 -2.31
N LEU A 264 -6.88 16.35 -3.06
CA LEU A 264 -7.50 15.96 -4.32
C LEU A 264 -8.90 15.37 -4.12
N MET A 265 -9.10 14.56 -3.08
CA MET A 265 -10.41 13.99 -2.74
C MET A 265 -11.40 15.08 -2.32
N GLU A 266 -10.98 16.05 -1.51
CA GLU A 266 -11.79 17.18 -1.08
C GLU A 266 -12.11 18.14 -2.24
N TYR A 267 -11.15 18.37 -3.14
CA TYR A 267 -11.41 19.05 -4.40
C TYR A 267 -12.53 18.33 -5.18
N VAL A 268 -12.43 17.00 -5.34
CA VAL A 268 -13.47 16.21 -6.02
C VAL A 268 -14.82 16.26 -5.29
N ARG A 269 -14.84 16.18 -3.95
CA ARG A 269 -16.06 16.28 -3.14
C ARG A 269 -16.82 17.57 -3.42
N ARG A 270 -16.14 18.71 -3.34
CA ARG A 270 -16.74 20.03 -3.61
C ARG A 270 -17.30 20.12 -5.02
N ARG A 271 -16.53 19.61 -5.98
CA ARG A 271 -16.87 19.60 -7.40
C ARG A 271 -18.10 18.74 -7.72
N LEU A 272 -18.26 17.63 -7.01
CA LEU A 272 -19.45 16.79 -7.11
C LEU A 272 -20.68 17.47 -6.51
N ARG A 273 -20.55 18.19 -5.38
CA ARG A 273 -21.65 19.02 -4.83
C ARG A 273 -22.13 20.07 -5.84
N THR A 274 -21.21 20.84 -6.43
CA THR A 274 -21.56 21.82 -7.47
C THR A 274 -22.25 21.19 -8.68
N THR A 275 -21.88 19.94 -9.02
CA THR A 275 -22.53 19.20 -10.11
C THR A 275 -23.97 18.82 -9.76
N ALA A 276 -24.24 18.48 -8.50
CA ALA A 276 -25.56 18.10 -7.99
C ALA A 276 -26.51 19.30 -7.82
N ASP A 277 -26.01 20.44 -7.31
CA ASP A 277 -26.84 21.58 -6.87
C ASP A 277 -27.62 22.33 -7.97
N LYS A 278 -27.51 21.93 -9.25
CA LYS A 278 -28.18 22.55 -10.42
C LYS A 278 -28.08 24.09 -10.50
N THR A 279 -27.20 24.75 -9.74
CA THR A 279 -27.09 26.21 -9.70
C THR A 279 -26.84 26.72 -11.11
N ARG A 280 -27.77 27.54 -11.61
CA ARG A 280 -27.61 28.21 -12.90
C ARG A 280 -26.41 29.15 -12.75
N PRO A 281 -25.47 29.20 -13.72
CA PRO A 281 -24.41 30.20 -13.67
C PRO A 281 -25.06 31.58 -13.55
N THR A 282 -24.66 32.30 -12.51
CA THR A 282 -25.29 33.55 -12.06
C THR A 282 -25.10 34.70 -13.05
N SER A 283 -24.38 34.48 -14.16
CA SER A 283 -24.03 35.48 -15.15
C SER A 283 -24.10 34.90 -16.57
N TYR A 284 -24.93 35.52 -17.42
CA TYR A 284 -24.95 35.27 -18.87
C TYR A 284 -23.62 35.62 -19.56
N ASN A 285 -22.69 36.28 -18.84
CA ASN A 285 -21.37 36.68 -19.35
C ASN A 285 -20.25 35.70 -19.00
N GLU A 286 -20.50 34.65 -18.21
CA GLU A 286 -19.49 33.63 -17.95
C GLU A 286 -19.35 32.70 -19.16
N GLY A 287 -18.15 32.67 -19.76
CA GLY A 287 -17.88 31.88 -20.97
C GLY A 287 -18.27 30.41 -20.82
N ARG A 288 -18.73 29.78 -21.92
CA ARG A 288 -19.21 28.37 -21.94
C ARG A 288 -18.24 27.38 -21.29
N SER A 289 -16.93 27.66 -21.33
CA SER A 289 -15.92 26.77 -20.77
C SER A 289 -15.88 26.82 -19.25
N ARG A 290 -16.27 27.93 -18.61
CA ARG A 290 -16.31 28.05 -17.13
C ARG A 290 -17.43 27.20 -16.53
N ALA A 291 -18.64 27.31 -17.09
CA ALA A 291 -19.76 26.44 -16.71
C ALA A 291 -19.50 24.95 -17.01
N ALA A 292 -18.77 24.63 -18.09
CA ALA A 292 -18.33 23.26 -18.39
C ALA A 292 -17.22 22.80 -17.45
N MET A 293 -16.35 23.72 -17.03
CA MET A 293 -15.34 23.44 -16.02
C MET A 293 -16.00 23.12 -14.71
N ASP A 294 -17.14 23.66 -14.29
CA ASP A 294 -17.73 23.37 -12.96
C ASP A 294 -18.38 21.99 -12.81
N LYS A 295 -18.83 21.37 -13.91
CA LYS A 295 -19.62 20.13 -13.87
C LYS A 295 -18.77 18.90 -14.19
N ILE A 296 -18.98 17.83 -13.43
CA ILE A 296 -18.40 16.51 -13.70
C ILE A 296 -19.40 15.68 -14.51
N SER A 297 -18.97 15.08 -15.63
CA SER A 297 -19.83 14.17 -16.39
C SER A 297 -19.94 12.80 -15.71
N THR A 298 -20.98 12.04 -16.05
CA THR A 298 -21.18 10.65 -15.59
C THR A 298 -19.95 9.78 -15.85
N ASP A 299 -19.33 9.90 -17.03
CA ASP A 299 -18.15 9.10 -17.37
C ASP A 299 -16.91 9.60 -16.61
N ASP A 300 -16.75 10.92 -16.45
CA ASP A 300 -15.64 11.48 -15.68
C ASP A 300 -15.68 11.04 -14.22
N PHE A 301 -16.87 11.01 -13.60
CA PHE A 301 -17.06 10.50 -12.23
C PHE A 301 -16.49 9.09 -12.10
N MET A 302 -16.88 8.18 -12.99
CA MET A 302 -16.46 6.79 -12.96
C MET A 302 -14.93 6.65 -13.03
N HIS A 303 -14.29 7.37 -13.96
CA HIS A 303 -12.84 7.33 -14.12
C HIS A 303 -12.10 7.96 -12.92
N ILE A 304 -12.62 9.06 -12.37
CA ILE A 304 -12.02 9.73 -11.21
C ILE A 304 -12.13 8.83 -9.99
N THR A 305 -13.29 8.23 -9.73
CA THR A 305 -13.49 7.30 -8.61
C THR A 305 -12.62 6.05 -8.73
N GLU A 306 -12.49 5.45 -9.92
CA GLU A 306 -11.57 4.31 -10.17
C GLU A 306 -10.12 4.67 -9.82
N ARG A 307 -9.67 5.84 -10.27
CA ARG A 307 -8.29 6.31 -10.10
C ARG A 307 -7.99 6.76 -8.67
N LEU A 308 -8.93 7.44 -8.02
CA LEU A 308 -8.82 7.77 -6.61
C LEU A 308 -8.76 6.49 -5.77
N ALA A 309 -9.63 5.50 -6.02
CA ALA A 309 -9.58 4.21 -5.31
C ALA A 309 -8.23 3.50 -5.51
N PHE A 310 -7.67 3.55 -6.72
CA PHE A 310 -6.31 3.06 -6.99
C PHE A 310 -5.24 3.80 -6.16
N HIS A 311 -5.30 5.13 -6.09
CA HIS A 311 -4.33 5.92 -5.32
C HIS A 311 -4.50 5.77 -3.81
N CYS A 312 -5.73 5.65 -3.29
CA CYS A 312 -5.99 5.28 -1.90
C CYS A 312 -5.29 3.96 -1.56
N ARG A 313 -5.52 2.89 -2.34
CA ARG A 313 -4.85 1.60 -2.11
C ARG A 313 -3.33 1.66 -2.16
N ARG A 314 -2.76 2.55 -2.97
CA ARG A 314 -1.32 2.68 -3.16
C ARG A 314 -0.65 3.52 -2.08
N VAL A 315 -1.31 4.59 -1.62
CA VAL A 315 -0.75 5.58 -0.69
C VAL A 315 -1.22 5.31 0.74
N GLU A 316 -2.53 5.29 0.97
CA GLU A 316 -3.14 5.06 2.28
C GLU A 316 -4.53 4.40 2.12
N PRO A 317 -4.64 3.06 2.27
CA PRO A 317 -5.88 2.33 2.02
C PRO A 317 -7.05 2.74 2.91
N ARG A 318 -6.79 3.26 4.12
CA ARG A 318 -7.85 3.69 5.04
C ARG A 318 -8.70 4.82 4.45
N ARG A 319 -8.16 5.62 3.52
CA ARG A 319 -8.90 6.68 2.82
C ARG A 319 -9.98 6.19 1.85
N LEU A 320 -10.12 4.88 1.66
CA LEU A 320 -11.25 4.32 0.92
C LEU A 320 -12.60 4.58 1.61
N THR A 321 -12.64 4.73 2.95
CA THR A 321 -13.87 5.11 3.67
C THR A 321 -14.29 6.53 3.31
N LEU A 322 -13.37 7.49 3.32
CA LEU A 322 -13.63 8.86 2.88
C LEU A 322 -14.08 8.91 1.41
N LEU A 323 -13.48 8.10 0.53
CA LEU A 323 -13.94 8.00 -0.86
C LEU A 323 -15.39 7.49 -0.94
N ALA A 324 -15.72 6.47 -0.13
CA ALA A 324 -17.08 5.95 -0.05
C ALA A 324 -18.06 7.02 0.45
N GLU A 325 -17.72 7.80 1.47
CA GLU A 325 -18.54 8.91 1.96
C GLU A 325 -18.78 9.97 0.88
N ILE A 326 -17.72 10.40 0.17
CA ILE A 326 -17.81 11.39 -0.91
C ILE A 326 -18.75 10.89 -2.01
N THR A 327 -18.61 9.62 -2.39
CA THR A 327 -19.44 9.01 -3.43
C THR A 327 -20.89 8.79 -2.97
N ALA A 328 -21.10 8.40 -1.71
CA ALA A 328 -22.42 8.22 -1.11
C ALA A 328 -23.18 9.56 -1.10
N GLU A 329 -22.53 10.62 -0.63
CA GLU A 329 -23.08 11.98 -0.62
C GLU A 329 -23.43 12.46 -2.04
N PHE A 330 -22.59 12.19 -3.03
CA PHE A 330 -22.91 12.55 -4.40
C PHE A 330 -24.12 11.76 -4.95
N ILE A 331 -24.19 10.46 -4.68
CA ILE A 331 -25.29 9.60 -5.17
C ILE A 331 -26.63 10.05 -4.57
N THR A 332 -26.68 10.43 -3.29
CA THR A 332 -27.91 10.90 -2.65
C THR A 332 -28.38 12.24 -3.21
N LEU A 333 -27.45 13.14 -3.55
CA LEU A 333 -27.77 14.46 -4.11
C LEU A 333 -27.98 14.44 -5.64
N PHE A 334 -27.65 13.35 -6.32
CA PHE A 334 -27.67 13.30 -7.78
C PHE A 334 -29.09 13.34 -8.36
N GLU A 335 -29.31 14.23 -9.33
CA GLU A 335 -30.53 14.29 -10.14
C GLU A 335 -30.19 14.30 -11.64
N ALA A 336 -30.87 13.45 -12.43
CA ALA A 336 -30.65 13.41 -13.87
C ALA A 336 -31.05 14.73 -14.56
N LYS A 337 -30.39 15.04 -15.69
CA LYS A 337 -30.67 16.26 -16.48
C LYS A 337 -32.08 16.31 -17.02
N SER A 338 -32.64 15.14 -17.34
CA SER A 338 -34.00 14.98 -17.84
C SER A 338 -35.06 15.23 -16.74
N GLY A 339 -34.66 15.16 -15.46
CA GLY A 339 -35.59 15.17 -14.33
C GLY A 339 -36.41 13.88 -14.19
N ILE A 340 -36.16 12.86 -15.01
CA ILE A 340 -36.88 11.59 -14.98
C ILE A 340 -36.36 10.76 -13.80
N VAL A 341 -37.28 10.31 -12.95
CA VAL A 341 -36.98 9.58 -11.71
C VAL A 341 -36.31 8.23 -12.04
N GLU A 342 -36.79 7.51 -13.06
CA GLU A 342 -36.24 6.23 -13.49
C GLU A 342 -34.82 6.34 -14.03
N GLU A 343 -34.53 7.40 -14.80
CA GLU A 343 -33.18 7.64 -15.34
C GLU A 343 -32.20 8.02 -14.21
N THR A 344 -32.67 8.80 -13.24
CA THR A 344 -31.91 9.13 -12.02
C THR A 344 -31.59 7.85 -11.25
N TYR A 345 -32.60 7.02 -10.98
CA TYR A 345 -32.45 5.75 -10.27
C TYR A 345 -31.47 4.80 -10.97
N TYR A 346 -31.58 4.65 -12.30
CA TYR A 346 -30.67 3.81 -13.09
C TYR A 346 -29.23 4.32 -12.99
N THR A 347 -29.03 5.63 -13.08
CA THR A 347 -27.70 6.25 -13.01
C THR A 347 -27.11 6.14 -11.60
N GLN A 348 -27.92 6.30 -10.55
CA GLN A 348 -27.53 6.06 -9.16
C GLN A 348 -27.09 4.60 -8.95
N CYS A 349 -27.85 3.62 -9.47
CA CYS A 349 -27.46 2.21 -9.44
C CYS A 349 -26.13 1.96 -10.15
N LYS A 350 -25.89 2.62 -11.30
CA LYS A 350 -24.63 2.52 -12.05
C LYS A 350 -23.45 3.07 -11.24
N PHE A 351 -23.58 4.25 -10.63
CA PHE A 351 -22.53 4.84 -9.79
C PHE A 351 -22.24 3.99 -8.55
N PHE A 352 -23.30 3.49 -7.90
CA PHE A 352 -23.21 2.65 -6.71
C PHE A 352 -22.43 1.35 -6.99
N ASN A 353 -22.85 0.55 -7.98
CA ASN A 353 -22.19 -0.73 -8.31
C ASN A 353 -20.76 -0.54 -8.80
N ALA A 354 -20.51 0.50 -9.59
CA ALA A 354 -19.17 0.82 -10.03
C ALA A 354 -18.24 1.19 -8.88
N THR A 355 -18.71 2.01 -7.94
CA THR A 355 -17.93 2.40 -6.77
C THR A 355 -17.61 1.18 -5.89
N ILE A 356 -18.59 0.28 -5.68
CA ILE A 356 -18.38 -1.01 -5.01
C ILE A 356 -17.26 -1.80 -5.69
N GLY A 357 -17.33 -1.96 -7.02
CA GLY A 357 -16.30 -2.65 -7.78
C GLY A 357 -14.93 -1.97 -7.72
N HIS A 358 -14.90 -0.64 -7.76
CA HIS A 358 -13.67 0.15 -7.69
C HIS A 358 -13.02 0.08 -6.31
N ILE A 359 -13.78 0.02 -5.20
CA ILE A 359 -13.25 -0.17 -3.84
C ILE A 359 -12.75 -1.60 -3.65
N ALA A 360 -13.52 -2.60 -4.09
CA ALA A 360 -13.16 -4.01 -3.94
C ALA A 360 -12.00 -4.47 -4.85
N SER A 361 -11.69 -3.70 -5.91
CA SER A 361 -10.58 -4.01 -6.81
C SER A 361 -9.23 -4.14 -6.06
N ARG A 362 -8.33 -4.94 -6.62
CA ARG A 362 -6.96 -5.12 -6.08
C ARG A 362 -5.90 -4.42 -6.92
N MET A 363 -6.31 -3.67 -7.94
CA MET A 363 -5.40 -2.87 -8.75
C MET A 363 -4.74 -1.80 -7.88
N GLY A 364 -3.41 -1.74 -7.92
CA GLY A 364 -2.60 -0.77 -7.15
C GLY A 364 -2.08 -1.27 -5.81
N SER A 365 -2.57 -2.40 -5.29
CA SER A 365 -2.21 -2.92 -3.96
C SER A 365 -0.83 -3.59 -3.84
N GLY A 366 -0.11 -3.76 -4.96
CA GLY A 366 1.17 -4.48 -4.96
C GLY A 366 1.07 -5.91 -4.37
N PRO A 367 2.19 -6.47 -3.85
CA PRO A 367 2.22 -7.75 -3.12
C PRO A 367 1.72 -7.60 -1.68
N GLN A 368 1.45 -6.38 -1.23
CA GLN A 368 0.93 -6.02 0.10
C GLN A 368 -0.56 -6.39 0.27
N LYS A 369 -1.03 -7.41 -0.47
CA LYS A 369 -2.41 -7.92 -0.50
C LYS A 369 -2.92 -8.36 0.88
N TYR A 370 -2.01 -8.70 1.79
CA TYR A 370 -2.29 -9.16 3.15
C TYR A 370 -2.40 -8.03 4.18
N ARG A 371 -2.08 -6.78 3.81
CA ARG A 371 -2.03 -5.65 4.76
C ARG A 371 -3.07 -4.56 4.50
N ILE A 372 -3.86 -4.64 3.44
CA ILE A 372 -5.00 -3.72 3.34
C ILE A 372 -5.92 -4.07 4.51
N PRO A 373 -6.23 -3.12 5.41
CA PRO A 373 -7.12 -3.40 6.51
C PRO A 373 -8.50 -3.79 5.95
N SER A 374 -8.80 -5.10 5.91
CA SER A 374 -10.07 -5.61 5.38
C SER A 374 -11.27 -4.99 6.10
N ALA A 375 -11.08 -4.59 7.37
CA ALA A 375 -12.06 -3.81 8.13
C ALA A 375 -12.42 -2.47 7.45
N TYR A 376 -11.45 -1.70 6.97
CA TYR A 376 -11.71 -0.43 6.27
C TYR A 376 -12.31 -0.63 4.89
N LEU A 377 -11.91 -1.68 4.16
CA LEU A 377 -12.58 -2.04 2.89
C LEU A 377 -14.04 -2.40 3.12
N TRP A 378 -14.31 -3.20 4.15
CA TRP A 378 -15.66 -3.58 4.52
C TRP A 378 -16.47 -2.37 4.98
N GLU A 379 -15.91 -1.49 5.81
CA GLU A 379 -16.61 -0.27 6.25
C GLU A 379 -16.92 0.66 5.07
N ALA A 380 -16.00 0.82 4.12
CA ALA A 380 -16.24 1.58 2.90
C ALA A 380 -17.43 1.01 2.09
N LEU A 381 -17.55 -0.32 1.99
CA LEU A 381 -18.73 -0.96 1.39
C LEU A 381 -19.99 -0.78 2.24
N ARG A 382 -19.90 -0.88 3.58
CA ARG A 382 -21.04 -0.66 4.48
C ARG A 382 -21.58 0.75 4.39
N ILE A 383 -20.74 1.77 4.23
CA ILE A 383 -21.17 3.16 4.02
C ILE A 383 -22.07 3.25 2.78
N LEU A 384 -21.67 2.64 1.67
CA LEU A 384 -22.47 2.60 0.44
C LEU A 384 -23.77 1.79 0.61
N LEU A 385 -23.69 0.62 1.25
CA LEU A 385 -24.86 -0.25 1.49
C LEU A 385 -25.88 0.40 2.43
N ARG A 386 -25.42 1.05 3.51
CA ARG A 386 -26.27 1.82 4.44
C ARG A 386 -26.91 3.01 3.73
N MET A 387 -26.15 3.75 2.92
CA MET A 387 -26.70 4.83 2.10
C MET A 387 -27.81 4.32 1.18
N SER A 388 -27.58 3.20 0.48
CA SER A 388 -28.58 2.58 -0.39
C SER A 388 -29.86 2.22 0.38
N GLY A 389 -29.75 1.62 1.57
CA GLY A 389 -30.89 1.28 2.41
C GLY A 389 -31.66 2.48 2.98
N GLY A 390 -31.01 3.63 3.10
CA GLY A 390 -31.64 4.88 3.55
C GLY A 390 -32.38 5.66 2.46
N LEU A 391 -32.23 5.28 1.18
CA LEU A 391 -32.94 5.92 0.08
C LEU A 391 -34.41 5.45 0.00
N PRO A 392 -35.33 6.25 -0.56
CA PRO A 392 -36.75 5.87 -0.72
C PRO A 392 -36.95 4.54 -1.46
N LYS A 393 -36.03 4.25 -2.38
CA LYS A 393 -35.92 2.96 -3.07
C LYS A 393 -34.48 2.51 -3.00
N ALA A 394 -34.23 1.36 -2.38
CA ALA A 394 -32.90 0.78 -2.31
C ALA A 394 -32.32 0.57 -3.72
N LEU A 395 -31.03 0.87 -3.88
CA LEU A 395 -30.31 0.68 -5.13
C LEU A 395 -30.05 -0.81 -5.34
N LEU A 396 -30.25 -1.28 -6.57
CA LEU A 396 -30.04 -2.68 -6.91
C LEU A 396 -28.55 -2.99 -7.01
N VAL A 397 -28.13 -4.08 -6.38
CA VAL A 397 -26.77 -4.65 -6.54
C VAL A 397 -26.75 -5.50 -7.80
N ASP A 398 -25.82 -5.23 -8.71
CA ASP A 398 -25.62 -6.02 -9.92
C ASP A 398 -24.65 -7.20 -9.68
N LEU A 399 -24.48 -8.03 -10.70
CA LEU A 399 -23.56 -9.17 -10.64
C LEU A 399 -22.13 -8.77 -10.22
N ASN A 400 -21.60 -7.66 -10.73
CA ASN A 400 -20.25 -7.22 -10.40
C ASN A 400 -20.18 -6.69 -8.95
N GLY A 401 -21.25 -6.05 -8.48
CA GLY A 401 -21.42 -5.62 -7.09
C GLY A 401 -21.40 -6.81 -6.12
N PHE A 402 -22.15 -7.88 -6.42
CA PHE A 402 -22.12 -9.11 -5.61
C PHE A 402 -20.73 -9.76 -5.60
N GLN A 403 -20.06 -9.86 -6.75
CA GLN A 403 -18.70 -10.40 -6.85
C GLN A 403 -17.69 -9.57 -6.05
N ALA A 404 -17.81 -8.24 -6.09
CA ALA A 404 -16.99 -7.31 -5.33
C ALA A 404 -17.21 -7.45 -3.82
N ILE A 405 -18.46 -7.55 -3.35
CA ILE A 405 -18.80 -7.79 -1.94
C ILE A 405 -18.19 -9.12 -1.47
N ARG A 406 -18.39 -10.19 -2.24
CA ARG A 406 -17.82 -11.53 -1.94
C ARG A 406 -16.29 -11.49 -1.87
N ALA A 407 -15.62 -10.76 -2.76
CA ALA A 407 -14.17 -10.61 -2.76
C ALA A 407 -13.60 -9.88 -1.53
N VAL A 408 -14.34 -8.92 -0.97
CA VAL A 408 -13.96 -8.24 0.29
C VAL A 408 -14.20 -9.16 1.48
N LEU A 409 -15.36 -9.79 1.57
CA LEU A 409 -15.70 -10.74 2.64
C LEU A 409 -14.70 -11.90 2.72
N ALA A 410 -14.26 -12.43 1.58
CA ALA A 410 -13.25 -13.50 1.51
C ALA A 410 -11.86 -13.10 2.03
N GLY A 411 -11.59 -11.79 2.11
CA GLY A 411 -10.35 -11.25 2.68
C GLY A 411 -10.44 -10.93 4.18
N MET A 412 -11.62 -11.02 4.80
CA MET A 412 -11.81 -10.72 6.22
C MET A 412 -11.31 -11.87 7.09
N PRO A 413 -10.94 -11.59 8.36
CA PRO A 413 -10.78 -12.66 9.35
C PRO A 413 -12.08 -13.44 9.53
N LYS A 414 -11.94 -14.74 9.80
CA LYS A 414 -13.05 -15.62 10.18
C LYS A 414 -13.75 -15.01 11.39
N ASN A 415 -15.08 -14.94 11.37
CA ASN A 415 -15.83 -14.54 12.55
C ASN A 415 -15.86 -15.71 13.55
N ARG A 416 -16.52 -15.51 14.70
CA ARG A 416 -16.65 -16.55 15.73
C ARG A 416 -17.28 -17.83 15.18
N ASP A 417 -18.33 -17.69 14.37
CA ASP A 417 -19.06 -18.83 13.78
C ASP A 417 -18.20 -19.57 12.74
N ASP A 418 -17.54 -18.84 11.84
CA ASP A 418 -16.58 -19.38 10.86
C ASP A 418 -15.46 -20.17 11.60
N THR A 419 -14.92 -19.61 12.69
CA THR A 419 -13.87 -20.23 13.50
C THR A 419 -14.36 -21.51 14.18
N ARG A 420 -15.55 -21.48 14.80
CA ARG A 420 -16.20 -22.66 15.41
C ARG A 420 -16.45 -23.74 14.36
N ASN A 421 -16.93 -23.38 13.18
CA ASN A 421 -17.20 -24.31 12.08
C ASN A 421 -15.90 -24.97 11.59
N VAL A 422 -14.84 -24.19 11.39
CA VAL A 422 -13.54 -24.72 10.94
C VAL A 422 -12.94 -25.66 11.97
N ARG A 423 -13.01 -25.35 13.27
CA ARG A 423 -12.51 -26.26 14.33
C ARG A 423 -13.18 -27.63 14.25
N ARG A 424 -14.51 -27.66 14.07
CA ARG A 424 -15.28 -28.91 13.93
C ARG A 424 -14.96 -29.65 12.63
N GLN A 425 -14.88 -28.93 11.52
CA GLN A 425 -14.54 -29.46 10.20
C GLN A 425 -13.10 -30.00 10.11
N SER A 426 -12.17 -29.44 10.89
CA SER A 426 -10.75 -29.73 10.79
C SER A 426 -10.33 -31.14 11.22
N LYS A 427 -11.21 -31.94 11.82
CA LYS A 427 -10.87 -33.26 12.39
C LYS A 427 -10.88 -34.40 11.36
N VAL A 428 -11.68 -34.33 10.28
CA VAL A 428 -11.98 -35.46 9.37
C VAL A 428 -11.83 -35.06 7.89
N TRP A 429 -11.62 -36.01 6.96
CA TRP A 429 -11.65 -35.74 5.51
C TRP A 429 -12.57 -36.69 4.71
N PRO A 430 -13.49 -36.18 3.85
CA PRO A 430 -13.84 -34.78 3.66
C PRO A 430 -14.36 -34.11 4.95
N PRO A 431 -14.26 -32.78 5.07
CA PRO A 431 -14.46 -32.05 6.33
C PRO A 431 -15.94 -31.84 6.66
N TYR A 432 -16.69 -32.93 6.80
CA TYR A 432 -18.09 -32.88 7.21
C TYR A 432 -18.23 -32.39 8.65
N LEU A 433 -19.22 -31.52 8.89
CA LEU A 433 -19.60 -31.09 10.23
C LEU A 433 -20.15 -32.30 10.99
N ARG A 434 -19.64 -32.54 12.19
CA ARG A 434 -20.24 -33.44 13.17
C ARG A 434 -20.78 -32.59 14.31
N PRO A 435 -22.03 -32.82 14.75
CA PRO A 435 -22.56 -32.10 15.91
C PRO A 435 -21.71 -32.45 17.14
N GLU A 436 -21.28 -31.43 17.88
CA GLU A 436 -20.56 -31.61 19.15
C GLU A 436 -21.48 -31.39 20.37
N ASP A 437 -22.51 -30.55 20.22
CA ASP A 437 -23.50 -30.24 21.26
C ASP A 437 -24.95 -30.29 20.71
N GLY A 438 -25.94 -30.18 21.60
CA GLY A 438 -27.36 -30.19 21.20
C GLY A 438 -27.83 -28.92 20.46
N ILE A 439 -27.02 -27.85 20.44
CA ILE A 439 -27.27 -26.66 19.62
C ILE A 439 -26.92 -26.96 18.17
N ASP A 440 -25.85 -27.72 17.95
CA ASP A 440 -25.39 -28.14 16.63
C ASP A 440 -26.34 -29.12 15.96
N GLU A 441 -27.00 -29.99 16.73
CA GLU A 441 -28.01 -30.92 16.21
C GLU A 441 -29.26 -30.21 15.69
N ALA A 442 -29.57 -29.03 16.24
CA ALA A 442 -30.72 -28.21 15.84
C ALA A 442 -30.41 -27.21 14.71
N MET A 443 -29.13 -27.05 14.34
CA MET A 443 -28.67 -26.07 13.37
C MET A 443 -28.91 -26.54 11.93
N GLU A 444 -29.49 -25.69 11.09
CA GLU A 444 -29.66 -26.01 9.67
C GLU A 444 -28.30 -26.00 8.94
N PRO A 445 -28.07 -26.88 7.95
CA PRO A 445 -26.81 -26.90 7.18
C PRO A 445 -26.45 -25.53 6.57
N GLU A 446 -27.44 -24.75 6.15
CA GLU A 446 -27.33 -23.42 5.57
C GLU A 446 -26.78 -22.38 6.57
N GLU A 447 -27.06 -22.55 7.86
CA GLU A 447 -26.57 -21.66 8.93
C GLU A 447 -25.06 -21.83 9.15
N SER A 448 -24.51 -22.99 8.75
CA SER A 448 -23.07 -23.27 8.82
C SER A 448 -22.26 -22.66 7.66
N TRP A 449 -22.93 -22.10 6.66
CA TRP A 449 -22.27 -21.49 5.51
C TRP A 449 -21.47 -20.24 5.90
N SER A 450 -20.27 -20.14 5.35
CA SER A 450 -19.46 -18.93 5.52
C SER A 450 -20.16 -17.71 4.94
N ARG A 451 -19.82 -16.53 5.45
CA ARG A 451 -20.39 -15.24 5.00
C ARG A 451 -20.26 -15.03 3.48
N VAL A 452 -19.21 -15.56 2.87
CA VAL A 452 -18.97 -15.45 1.41
C VAL A 452 -19.90 -16.36 0.61
N VAL A 453 -20.10 -17.59 1.08
CA VAL A 453 -21.02 -18.56 0.45
C VAL A 453 -22.44 -18.05 0.54
N ARG A 454 -22.87 -17.55 1.71
CA ARG A 454 -24.20 -16.91 1.88
C ARG A 454 -24.41 -15.76 0.91
N ALA A 455 -23.43 -14.87 0.75
CA ALA A 455 -23.50 -13.79 -0.24
C ALA A 455 -23.56 -14.31 -1.69
N GLY A 456 -22.95 -15.47 -1.99
CA GLY A 456 -23.08 -16.17 -3.27
C GLY A 456 -24.47 -16.77 -3.51
N MET A 457 -25.12 -17.27 -2.47
CA MET A 457 -26.50 -17.77 -2.52
C MET A 457 -27.48 -16.63 -2.77
N MET A 458 -27.35 -15.50 -2.07
CA MET A 458 -28.15 -14.29 -2.30
C MET A 458 -28.01 -13.76 -3.74
N MET A 459 -26.81 -13.83 -4.31
CA MET A 459 -26.58 -13.47 -5.72
C MET A 459 -27.40 -14.34 -6.68
N GLN A 460 -27.51 -15.65 -6.38
CA GLN A 460 -28.29 -16.58 -7.19
C GLN A 460 -29.80 -16.38 -6.99
N GLU A 461 -30.25 -16.12 -5.77
CA GLU A 461 -31.65 -15.78 -5.44
C GLU A 461 -32.09 -14.49 -6.15
N ALA A 462 -31.18 -13.52 -6.30
CA ALA A 462 -31.40 -12.32 -7.11
C ALA A 462 -31.48 -12.59 -8.63
N GLY A 463 -31.33 -13.85 -9.06
CA GLY A 463 -31.47 -14.29 -10.45
C GLY A 463 -30.18 -14.26 -11.27
N PHE A 464 -29.02 -14.04 -10.65
CA PHE A 464 -27.74 -14.01 -11.36
C PHE A 464 -27.11 -15.42 -11.44
N PRO A 465 -26.69 -15.87 -12.64
CA PRO A 465 -26.04 -17.16 -12.79
C PRO A 465 -24.62 -17.14 -12.22
N ARG A 466 -24.21 -18.23 -11.56
CA ARG A 466 -22.82 -18.41 -11.10
C ARG A 466 -21.88 -18.66 -12.28
N LYS A 467 -20.72 -18.01 -12.26
CA LYS A 467 -19.58 -18.31 -13.15
C LYS A 467 -18.62 -19.27 -12.47
N ASP A 468 -17.70 -19.85 -13.24
CA ASP A 468 -16.68 -20.77 -12.70
C ASP A 468 -15.83 -20.12 -11.59
N VAL A 469 -15.55 -18.82 -11.69
CA VAL A 469 -14.85 -18.05 -10.64
C VAL A 469 -15.67 -17.95 -9.35
N ASP A 470 -17.00 -17.85 -9.47
CA ASP A 470 -17.89 -17.81 -8.32
C ASP A 470 -17.93 -19.15 -7.60
N VAL A 471 -17.92 -20.25 -8.35
CA VAL A 471 -17.85 -21.62 -7.83
C VAL A 471 -16.49 -21.90 -7.20
N ALA A 472 -15.40 -21.46 -7.83
CA ALA A 472 -14.05 -21.57 -7.28
C ALA A 472 -13.91 -20.78 -5.96
N LEU A 473 -14.57 -19.62 -5.84
CA LEU A 473 -14.64 -18.87 -4.59
C LEU A 473 -15.42 -19.62 -3.51
N ASP A 474 -16.56 -20.23 -3.84
CA ASP A 474 -17.34 -21.05 -2.90
C ASP A 474 -16.49 -22.23 -2.37
N VAL A 475 -15.75 -22.92 -3.25
CA VAL A 475 -14.83 -24.01 -2.89
C VAL A 475 -13.74 -23.52 -1.94
N LEU A 476 -13.15 -22.35 -2.20
CA LEU A 476 -12.17 -21.79 -1.26
C LEU A 476 -12.79 -21.32 0.05
N GLN A 477 -14.09 -21.06 0.09
CA GLN A 477 -14.80 -20.54 1.25
C GLN A 477 -15.64 -21.60 1.98
N GLY A 478 -15.43 -22.88 1.66
CA GLY A 478 -15.92 -24.01 2.42
C GLY A 478 -17.00 -24.86 1.75
N LEU A 479 -17.40 -24.58 0.50
CA LEU A 479 -18.47 -25.32 -0.18
C LEU A 479 -18.09 -25.71 -1.62
N ALA A 480 -17.97 -27.00 -1.89
CA ALA A 480 -17.71 -27.53 -3.23
C ALA A 480 -18.95 -27.53 -4.13
N GLN A 481 -18.74 -27.74 -5.43
CA GLN A 481 -19.80 -27.73 -6.45
C GLN A 481 -20.85 -28.83 -6.24
N ASP A 482 -20.45 -29.97 -5.68
CA ASP A 482 -21.32 -31.11 -5.34
C ASP A 482 -21.98 -30.95 -3.96
N GLY A 483 -21.79 -29.80 -3.30
CA GLY A 483 -22.27 -29.53 -1.95
C GLY A 483 -21.39 -30.12 -0.84
N THR A 484 -20.28 -30.79 -1.18
CA THR A 484 -19.37 -31.31 -0.15
C THR A 484 -18.62 -30.16 0.53
N PRO A 485 -18.45 -30.21 1.86
CA PRO A 485 -17.70 -29.18 2.58
C PRO A 485 -16.21 -29.27 2.23
N THR A 486 -15.52 -28.14 2.29
CA THR A 486 -14.09 -28.00 2.01
C THR A 486 -13.43 -27.12 3.07
N ILE A 487 -12.09 -27.11 3.15
CA ILE A 487 -11.40 -26.28 4.15
C ILE A 487 -11.41 -24.82 3.71
N GLN A 488 -12.09 -23.97 4.48
CA GLN A 488 -12.13 -22.53 4.25
C GLN A 488 -10.71 -21.93 4.27
N GLN A 489 -10.28 -21.43 3.12
CA GLN A 489 -9.00 -20.75 2.90
C GLN A 489 -9.15 -19.24 3.05
N ARG A 490 -8.20 -18.61 3.75
CA ARG A 490 -8.03 -17.14 3.74
C ARG A 490 -7.33 -16.70 2.46
N THR A 491 -8.00 -16.90 1.33
CA THR A 491 -7.55 -16.43 0.03
C THR A 491 -8.55 -15.45 -0.54
N ALA A 492 -8.14 -14.20 -0.54
CA ALA A 492 -8.94 -13.14 -1.12
C ALA A 492 -8.73 -13.18 -2.65
N LEU A 493 -9.70 -13.73 -3.37
CA LEU A 493 -9.73 -13.71 -4.84
C LEU A 493 -9.85 -12.27 -5.32
N ALA A 494 -9.06 -11.93 -6.32
CA ALA A 494 -9.23 -10.67 -7.02
C ALA A 494 -10.38 -10.87 -8.03
N PRO A 495 -11.36 -9.96 -8.14
CA PRO A 495 -12.48 -10.14 -9.06
C PRO A 495 -12.05 -10.22 -10.54
N ASP A 496 -10.84 -9.74 -10.85
CA ASP A 496 -10.18 -9.81 -12.16
C ASP A 496 -9.38 -11.10 -12.39
N ARG A 497 -9.25 -11.97 -11.38
CA ARG A 497 -8.47 -13.20 -11.48
C ARG A 497 -9.37 -14.41 -11.66
N GLU A 498 -9.26 -15.05 -12.81
CA GLU A 498 -9.87 -16.35 -13.06
C GLU A 498 -9.04 -17.43 -12.34
N LEU A 499 -9.61 -18.04 -11.30
CA LEU A 499 -9.09 -19.27 -10.71
C LEU A 499 -10.00 -20.42 -11.14
N SER A 500 -9.43 -21.53 -11.61
CA SER A 500 -10.21 -22.71 -11.95
C SER A 500 -10.80 -23.38 -10.70
N VAL A 501 -11.97 -23.99 -10.86
CA VAL A 501 -12.64 -24.76 -9.80
C VAL A 501 -11.75 -25.92 -9.31
N TRP A 502 -10.98 -26.54 -10.21
CA TRP A 502 -10.08 -27.63 -9.87
C TRP A 502 -8.87 -27.16 -9.05
N ALA A 503 -8.24 -26.05 -9.45
CA ALA A 503 -7.15 -25.47 -8.65
C ALA A 503 -7.65 -24.99 -7.28
N ALA A 504 -8.90 -24.51 -7.19
CA ALA A 504 -9.54 -24.17 -5.92
C ALA A 504 -9.73 -25.39 -5.01
N SER A 505 -10.20 -26.54 -5.54
CA SER A 505 -10.39 -27.76 -4.73
C SER A 505 -9.08 -28.34 -4.20
N ILE A 506 -8.00 -28.24 -4.98
CA ILE A 506 -6.65 -28.64 -4.54
C ILE A 506 -6.13 -27.70 -3.43
N LYS A 507 -6.44 -26.40 -3.50
CA LYS A 507 -6.05 -25.42 -2.46
C LYS A 507 -6.84 -25.61 -1.17
N ALA A 508 -8.13 -25.96 -1.27
CA ALA A 508 -9.06 -26.11 -0.16
C ALA A 508 -8.90 -27.44 0.63
N THR A 509 -7.67 -27.95 0.74
CA THR A 509 -7.28 -29.14 1.50
C THR A 509 -6.40 -28.77 2.70
N ARG A 510 -6.22 -29.68 3.67
CA ARG A 510 -5.36 -29.45 4.85
C ARG A 510 -3.89 -29.68 4.56
N ASN A 511 -3.57 -30.67 3.72
CA ASN A 511 -2.19 -31.08 3.45
C ASN A 511 -1.96 -31.56 2.00
N ALA A 512 -0.71 -31.93 1.70
CA ALA A 512 -0.29 -32.38 0.37
C ALA A 512 -0.88 -33.73 -0.06
N PHE A 513 -1.20 -34.65 0.86
CA PHE A 513 -1.79 -35.95 0.54
C PHE A 513 -3.24 -35.78 0.08
N GLU A 514 -4.03 -35.01 0.82
CA GLU A 514 -5.39 -34.65 0.43
C GLU A 514 -5.41 -33.86 -0.90
N ALA A 515 -4.45 -32.93 -1.06
CA ALA A 515 -4.28 -32.18 -2.30
C ALA A 515 -4.01 -33.10 -3.50
N TRP A 516 -3.19 -34.14 -3.32
CA TRP A 516 -2.89 -35.11 -4.37
C TRP A 516 -4.11 -35.96 -4.75
N LYS A 517 -4.93 -36.35 -3.77
CA LYS A 517 -6.20 -37.04 -4.04
C LYS A 517 -7.14 -36.17 -4.88
N GLN A 518 -7.22 -34.87 -4.62
CA GLN A 518 -8.00 -33.92 -5.41
C GLN A 518 -7.37 -33.62 -6.77
N PHE A 519 -6.04 -33.58 -6.85
CA PHE A 519 -5.29 -33.41 -8.11
C PHE A 519 -5.56 -34.53 -9.11
N ASN A 520 -5.80 -35.75 -8.63
CA ASN A 520 -6.14 -36.90 -9.49
C ASN A 520 -7.65 -37.05 -9.78
N ARG A 521 -8.49 -36.17 -9.23
CA ARG A 521 -9.96 -36.20 -9.40
C ARG A 521 -10.44 -34.97 -10.15
N PRO A 522 -10.50 -35.00 -11.50
CA PRO A 522 -10.99 -33.88 -12.28
C PRO A 522 -12.49 -33.61 -11.97
N PRO A 523 -12.92 -32.33 -11.91
CA PRO A 523 -14.34 -31.98 -11.71
C PRO A 523 -15.27 -32.53 -12.81
N LYS A 524 -14.75 -32.71 -14.03
CA LYS A 524 -15.45 -33.32 -15.16
C LYS A 524 -14.53 -34.36 -15.79
N ALA A 525 -15.08 -35.53 -16.11
CA ALA A 525 -14.32 -36.60 -16.76
C ALA A 525 -13.69 -36.11 -18.07
N GLY A 526 -12.42 -36.45 -18.30
CA GLY A 526 -11.66 -36.07 -19.49
C GLY A 526 -11.08 -34.65 -19.48
N MET A 527 -11.17 -33.90 -18.38
CA MET A 527 -10.51 -32.60 -18.25
C MET A 527 -8.98 -32.77 -18.10
N GLU A 528 -8.21 -31.99 -18.87
CA GLU A 528 -6.75 -31.97 -18.80
C GLU A 528 -6.24 -31.00 -17.71
N LEU A 529 -5.11 -31.34 -17.10
CA LEU A 529 -4.42 -30.52 -16.11
C LEU A 529 -3.85 -29.25 -16.76
N LYS A 530 -4.07 -28.09 -16.15
CA LYS A 530 -3.52 -26.81 -16.61
C LYS A 530 -2.54 -26.24 -15.58
N GLU A 531 -2.01 -25.07 -15.92
CA GLU A 531 -0.95 -24.38 -15.20
C GLU A 531 -1.32 -24.06 -13.74
N ASP A 532 -2.58 -23.73 -13.49
CA ASP A 532 -3.08 -23.36 -12.15
C ASP A 532 -3.23 -24.55 -11.21
N GLU A 533 -3.62 -25.72 -11.72
CA GLU A 533 -3.70 -26.96 -10.95
C GLU A 533 -2.30 -27.42 -10.51
N TYR A 534 -1.32 -27.37 -11.41
CA TYR A 534 0.09 -27.62 -11.06
C TYR A 534 0.60 -26.61 -10.02
N ALA A 535 0.31 -25.31 -10.20
CA ALA A 535 0.70 -24.28 -9.23
C ALA A 535 0.07 -24.51 -7.84
N ALA A 536 -1.20 -24.92 -7.78
CA ALA A 536 -1.88 -25.27 -6.53
C ALA A 536 -1.22 -26.46 -5.84
N MET A 537 -0.85 -27.49 -6.60
CA MET A 537 -0.18 -28.68 -6.05
C MET A 537 1.24 -28.37 -5.56
N PHE A 538 2.04 -27.61 -6.32
CA PHE A 538 3.36 -27.16 -5.86
C PHE A 538 3.27 -26.35 -4.57
N GLN A 539 2.26 -25.49 -4.44
CA GLN A 539 2.05 -24.70 -3.23
C GLN A 539 1.86 -25.60 -1.99
N LYS A 540 1.12 -26.71 -2.12
CA LYS A 540 0.90 -27.68 -1.03
C LYS A 540 2.13 -28.54 -0.75
N LEU A 541 2.89 -28.94 -1.79
CA LEU A 541 4.11 -29.72 -1.62
C LEU A 541 5.21 -28.94 -0.89
N TYR A 542 5.35 -27.65 -1.17
CA TYR A 542 6.34 -26.78 -0.53
C TYR A 542 5.87 -26.16 0.79
N ALA A 543 4.60 -26.36 1.18
CA ALA A 543 4.07 -25.87 2.45
C ALA A 543 4.74 -26.58 3.63
N ARG A 544 5.08 -25.80 4.66
CA ARG A 544 5.66 -26.32 5.91
C ARG A 544 4.58 -26.99 6.74
N LYS A 545 4.95 -27.95 7.57
CA LYS A 545 4.03 -28.50 8.57
C LYS A 545 3.72 -27.44 9.63
N ALA A 546 2.46 -27.40 10.08
CA ALA A 546 2.03 -26.56 11.19
C ALA A 546 2.62 -27.10 12.50
N ASP A 547 2.98 -26.18 13.40
CA ASP A 547 3.37 -26.54 14.76
C ASP A 547 2.10 -26.75 15.60
N PRO A 548 1.91 -27.92 16.25
CA PRO A 548 0.77 -28.15 17.13
C PRO A 548 0.65 -27.12 18.26
N ALA A 549 1.75 -26.50 18.69
CA ALA A 549 1.76 -25.51 19.77
C ALA A 549 1.17 -24.15 19.35
N GLU A 550 1.18 -23.79 18.06
CA GLU A 550 0.79 -22.45 17.59
C GLU A 550 -0.74 -22.22 17.53
N ASN A 551 -1.58 -23.17 17.95
CA ASN A 551 -3.06 -23.13 17.95
C ASN A 551 -3.69 -22.51 16.67
N THR A 552 -3.04 -22.72 15.52
CA THR A 552 -3.52 -22.21 14.22
C THR A 552 -4.49 -23.19 13.58
N LEU A 553 -5.49 -22.70 12.83
CA LEU A 553 -6.47 -23.55 12.17
C LEU A 553 -6.17 -23.74 10.68
N PRO A 554 -6.55 -24.90 10.09
CA PRO A 554 -6.43 -25.12 8.66
C PRO A 554 -7.06 -23.99 7.83
N GLY A 555 -6.31 -23.54 6.83
CA GLY A 555 -6.72 -22.50 5.90
C GLY A 555 -6.51 -21.06 6.40
N ASP A 556 -6.07 -20.83 7.64
CA ASP A 556 -5.68 -19.49 8.10
C ASP A 556 -4.34 -19.05 7.52
N ASN A 557 -3.44 -20.02 7.34
CA ASN A 557 -2.12 -19.82 6.77
C ASN A 557 -1.85 -20.84 5.65
N THR A 558 -0.64 -20.79 5.10
CA THR A 558 -0.20 -21.71 4.03
C THR A 558 0.60 -22.89 4.59
N LEU A 559 0.21 -23.39 5.77
CA LEU A 559 0.83 -24.56 6.40
C LEU A 559 0.03 -25.84 6.08
N ASN A 560 0.72 -26.97 6.18
CA ASN A 560 0.15 -28.31 6.10
C ASN A 560 -0.20 -28.78 7.52
N TYR A 561 -1.43 -29.21 7.70
CA TYR A 561 -1.92 -29.71 8.98
C TYR A 561 -2.01 -31.23 8.97
N ASP A 562 -1.57 -31.85 10.06
CA ASP A 562 -1.65 -33.30 10.25
C ASP A 562 -3.12 -33.72 10.48
N THR A 563 -3.43 -34.99 10.22
CA THR A 563 -4.79 -35.52 10.30
C THR A 563 -4.89 -36.67 11.29
N HIS A 564 -6.03 -36.79 12.00
CA HIS A 564 -6.26 -37.91 12.92
C HIS A 564 -6.37 -39.27 12.21
N GLU A 565 -6.66 -39.29 10.91
CA GLU A 565 -6.71 -40.52 10.11
C GLU A 565 -5.30 -41.06 9.79
N GLU A 566 -4.29 -40.19 9.66
CA GLU A 566 -2.90 -40.61 9.41
C GLU A 566 -2.29 -41.44 10.55
N THR A 567 -2.80 -41.28 11.78
CA THR A 567 -2.44 -42.09 12.95
C THR A 567 -2.90 -43.54 12.83
N ASN A 568 -3.95 -43.82 12.05
CA ASN A 568 -4.58 -45.15 11.95
C ASN A 568 -4.21 -45.91 10.65
N LEU A 569 -3.47 -45.28 9.73
CA LEU A 569 -3.04 -45.91 8.48
C LEU A 569 -1.76 -46.70 8.68
N THR A 570 -1.67 -47.88 8.05
CA THR A 570 -0.43 -48.65 8.00
C THR A 570 0.63 -47.95 7.15
N GLU A 571 1.92 -48.18 7.43
CA GLU A 571 3.02 -47.58 6.65
C GLU A 571 2.92 -47.91 5.14
N LEU A 572 2.39 -49.07 4.79
CA LEU A 572 2.18 -49.48 3.40
C LEU A 572 1.06 -48.67 2.72
N GLU A 573 -0.02 -48.36 3.43
CA GLU A 573 -1.10 -47.50 2.92
C GLU A 573 -0.64 -46.05 2.77
N LYS A 574 0.18 -45.56 3.70
CA LYS A 574 0.81 -44.23 3.60
C LYS A 574 1.69 -44.09 2.36
N LEU A 575 2.49 -45.11 2.04
CA LEU A 575 3.32 -45.13 0.83
C LEU A 575 2.49 -45.11 -0.47
N ARG A 576 1.34 -45.80 -0.50
CA ARG A 576 0.45 -45.79 -1.68
C ARG A 576 -0.24 -44.45 -1.95
N LEU A 577 -0.47 -43.68 -0.89
CA LEU A 577 -1.12 -42.37 -0.95
C LEU A 577 -0.12 -41.23 -1.13
N GLN A 578 1.18 -41.54 -1.17
CA GLN A 578 2.23 -40.54 -1.18
C GLN A 578 2.18 -39.67 -2.45
N PRO A 579 2.18 -38.34 -2.31
CA PRO A 579 2.27 -37.45 -3.46
C PRO A 579 3.66 -37.51 -4.10
N PRO A 580 3.79 -37.18 -5.40
CA PRO A 580 5.08 -37.09 -6.06
C PRO A 580 5.96 -36.01 -5.44
N SER A 581 7.27 -36.16 -5.55
CA SER A 581 8.20 -35.10 -5.19
C SER A 581 8.01 -33.88 -6.11
N PRO A 582 8.40 -32.66 -5.67
CA PRO A 582 8.32 -31.48 -6.54
C PRO A 582 9.09 -31.62 -7.86
N ARG A 583 10.19 -32.38 -7.87
CA ARG A 583 10.94 -32.64 -9.11
C ARG A 583 10.17 -33.55 -10.05
N GLU A 584 9.59 -34.63 -9.55
CA GLU A 584 8.78 -35.56 -10.35
C GLU A 584 7.54 -34.87 -10.91
N LEU A 585 6.83 -34.08 -10.09
CA LEU A 585 5.67 -33.31 -10.54
C LEU A 585 6.05 -32.31 -11.65
N PHE A 586 7.24 -31.69 -11.58
CA PHE A 586 7.74 -30.82 -12.64
C PHE A 586 8.05 -31.57 -13.94
N GLU A 587 8.61 -32.78 -13.87
CA GLU A 587 8.78 -33.61 -15.07
C GLU A 587 7.44 -34.07 -15.64
N MET A 588 6.44 -34.39 -14.80
CA MET A 588 5.07 -34.68 -15.26
C MET A 588 4.46 -33.48 -16.00
N MET A 589 4.67 -32.27 -15.48
CA MET A 589 4.23 -31.03 -16.12
C MET A 589 4.86 -30.85 -17.51
N LYS A 590 6.17 -31.11 -17.63
CA LYS A 590 6.90 -31.07 -18.91
C LYS A 590 6.42 -32.13 -19.90
N GLN A 591 6.19 -33.36 -19.43
CA GLN A 591 5.65 -34.45 -20.25
C GLN A 591 4.25 -34.12 -20.78
N SER A 592 3.44 -33.46 -19.95
CA SER A 592 2.11 -32.94 -20.31
C SER A 592 2.17 -31.71 -21.24
N ARG A 593 3.36 -31.23 -21.60
CA ARG A 593 3.62 -30.03 -22.43
C ARG A 593 3.00 -28.75 -21.86
N VAL A 594 2.80 -28.68 -20.54
CA VAL A 594 2.28 -27.50 -19.83
C VAL A 594 3.45 -26.64 -19.39
N LYS A 595 3.42 -25.34 -19.69
CA LYS A 595 4.47 -24.39 -19.27
C LYS A 595 4.13 -23.76 -17.92
N PRO A 596 5.12 -23.48 -17.05
CA PRO A 596 4.84 -22.82 -15.79
C PRO A 596 4.46 -21.35 -16.02
N ASN A 597 3.28 -20.97 -15.56
CA ASN A 597 2.85 -19.58 -15.54
C ASN A 597 3.59 -18.77 -14.46
N GLU A 598 3.37 -17.45 -14.42
CA GLU A 598 4.06 -16.57 -13.48
C GLU A 598 3.91 -17.00 -12.02
N GLN A 599 2.72 -17.46 -11.59
CA GLN A 599 2.51 -17.95 -10.22
C GLN A 599 3.30 -19.23 -9.97
N CYS A 600 3.22 -20.19 -10.90
CA CYS A 600 3.95 -21.45 -10.83
C CYS A 600 5.46 -21.19 -10.74
N LEU A 601 5.99 -20.30 -11.59
CA LEU A 601 7.39 -19.88 -11.58
C LEU A 601 7.80 -19.25 -10.25
N CYS A 602 6.98 -18.37 -9.67
CA CYS A 602 7.28 -17.78 -8.37
C CYS A 602 7.46 -18.86 -7.29
N ILE A 603 6.57 -19.86 -7.26
CA ILE A 603 6.62 -20.95 -6.28
C ILE A 603 7.86 -21.83 -6.50
N LEU A 604 8.10 -22.23 -7.75
CA LEU A 604 9.24 -23.08 -8.12
C LEU A 604 10.58 -22.41 -7.85
N VAL A 605 10.74 -21.14 -8.24
CA VAL A 605 11.98 -20.38 -8.05
C VAL A 605 12.24 -20.08 -6.57
N ALA A 606 11.22 -19.69 -5.80
CA ALA A 606 11.37 -19.41 -4.38
C ALA A 606 11.82 -20.65 -3.57
N ASN A 607 11.44 -21.84 -4.02
CA ASN A 607 11.73 -23.11 -3.34
C ASN A 607 12.75 -24.00 -4.08
N ALA A 608 13.46 -23.45 -5.08
CA ALA A 608 14.45 -24.21 -5.83
C ALA A 608 15.58 -24.73 -4.92
N ALA A 609 16.04 -25.96 -5.18
CA ALA A 609 17.15 -26.58 -4.44
C ALA A 609 18.50 -25.87 -4.66
N GLY A 610 18.65 -25.15 -5.78
CA GLY A 610 19.85 -24.40 -6.13
C GLY A 610 19.62 -23.50 -7.34
N LEU A 611 20.65 -22.74 -7.71
CA LEU A 611 20.56 -21.82 -8.86
C LEU A 611 20.35 -22.55 -10.19
N GLY A 612 20.95 -23.73 -10.39
CA GLY A 612 20.75 -24.52 -11.60
C GLY A 612 19.29 -24.92 -11.81
N ALA A 613 18.62 -25.41 -10.76
CA ALA A 613 17.19 -25.74 -10.81
C ALA A 613 16.32 -24.49 -11.06
N ALA A 614 16.64 -23.37 -10.40
CA ALA A 614 15.93 -22.12 -10.63
C ALA A 614 16.09 -21.61 -12.07
N HIS A 615 17.29 -21.72 -12.65
CA HIS A 615 17.54 -21.37 -14.04
C HIS A 615 16.75 -22.29 -14.97
N GLU A 616 16.72 -23.60 -14.73
CA GLU A 616 15.89 -24.54 -15.51
C GLU A 616 14.40 -24.14 -15.48
N TYR A 617 13.87 -23.80 -14.30
CA TYR A 617 12.47 -23.36 -14.17
C TYR A 617 12.21 -22.06 -14.93
N LEU A 618 13.09 -21.07 -14.81
CA LEU A 618 12.97 -19.79 -15.54
C LEU A 618 13.03 -19.99 -17.05
N MET A 619 13.92 -20.87 -17.54
CA MET A 619 14.00 -21.18 -18.97
C MET A 619 12.74 -21.89 -19.47
N ALA A 620 12.17 -22.81 -18.69
CA ALA A 620 10.94 -23.52 -19.05
C ALA A 620 9.73 -22.57 -19.15
N GLY A 621 9.70 -21.51 -18.33
CA GLY A 621 8.64 -20.50 -18.34
C GLY A 621 8.84 -19.32 -19.29
N SER A 622 10.03 -19.17 -19.90
CA SER A 622 10.33 -18.06 -20.80
C SER A 622 9.40 -18.04 -22.02
N THR A 623 8.94 -16.84 -22.37
CA THR A 623 8.09 -16.57 -23.55
C THR A 623 8.68 -15.43 -24.38
N GLN A 624 8.17 -15.20 -25.60
CA GLN A 624 8.61 -14.08 -26.44
C GLN A 624 8.40 -12.70 -25.78
N ARG A 625 7.45 -12.58 -24.84
CA ARG A 625 7.15 -11.33 -24.12
C ARG A 625 7.99 -11.16 -22.84
N HIS A 626 8.32 -12.26 -22.17
CA HIS A 626 9.11 -12.26 -20.94
C HIS A 626 10.27 -13.24 -21.07
N SER A 627 11.44 -12.73 -21.45
CA SER A 627 12.70 -13.48 -21.38
C SER A 627 13.29 -13.32 -19.98
N TYR A 628 13.36 -14.43 -19.24
CA TYR A 628 13.94 -14.46 -17.90
C TYR A 628 15.47 -14.60 -17.91
N ASP A 629 16.09 -14.73 -19.08
CA ASP A 629 17.55 -14.74 -19.26
C ASP A 629 18.22 -13.50 -18.65
N ASN A 630 17.50 -12.37 -18.68
CA ASN A 630 17.92 -11.10 -18.11
C ASN A 630 18.22 -11.16 -16.61
N LEU A 631 17.63 -12.10 -15.85
CA LEU A 631 17.96 -12.34 -14.43
C LEU A 631 19.28 -13.09 -14.24
N ILE A 632 19.64 -13.90 -15.22
CA ILE A 632 20.79 -14.81 -15.20
C ILE A 632 22.04 -14.08 -15.69
N THR A 633 21.90 -13.15 -16.64
CA THR A 633 22.99 -12.35 -17.22
C THR A 633 23.88 -11.70 -16.16
N PRO A 634 25.23 -11.77 -16.25
CA PRO A 634 26.15 -11.25 -15.24
C PRO A 634 26.02 -9.74 -14.96
N GLN A 635 25.67 -8.96 -15.98
CA GLN A 635 25.55 -7.50 -15.92
C GLN A 635 24.24 -7.05 -16.56
N PRO A 636 23.12 -7.09 -15.82
CA PRO A 636 21.85 -6.63 -16.35
C PRO A 636 21.76 -5.10 -16.32
N THR A 637 21.11 -4.52 -17.31
CA THR A 637 20.74 -3.09 -17.34
C THR A 637 19.34 -2.89 -16.71
N ALA A 638 19.03 -1.66 -16.29
CA ALA A 638 17.73 -1.35 -15.69
C ALA A 638 16.56 -1.63 -16.67
N GLU A 639 16.77 -1.39 -17.97
CA GLU A 639 15.80 -1.66 -19.03
C GLU A 639 15.49 -3.15 -19.19
N MET A 640 16.53 -3.99 -19.18
CA MET A 640 16.38 -5.45 -19.26
C MET A 640 15.53 -6.01 -18.11
N LEU A 641 15.66 -5.44 -16.91
CA LEU A 641 14.93 -5.91 -15.73
C LEU A 641 13.49 -5.37 -15.67
N LYS A 642 13.19 -4.26 -16.36
CA LYS A 642 11.88 -3.59 -16.31
C LYS A 642 10.73 -4.47 -16.80
N ASN A 643 10.98 -5.28 -17.83
CA ASN A 643 9.99 -6.17 -18.45
C ASN A 643 9.75 -7.46 -17.65
N ILE A 644 10.47 -7.65 -16.55
CA ILE A 644 10.33 -8.81 -15.69
C ILE A 644 9.23 -8.53 -14.66
N PRO A 645 8.23 -9.42 -14.53
CA PRO A 645 7.24 -9.34 -13.48
C PRO A 645 7.89 -9.28 -12.10
N LEU A 646 7.50 -8.28 -11.30
CA LEU A 646 8.01 -8.09 -9.93
C LEU A 646 7.84 -9.32 -9.00
N PRO A 647 6.77 -10.14 -9.11
CA PRO A 647 6.66 -11.38 -8.35
C PRO A 647 7.82 -12.34 -8.60
N VAL A 648 8.14 -12.61 -9.88
CA VAL A 648 9.22 -13.54 -10.28
C VAL A 648 10.58 -12.96 -9.91
N PHE A 649 10.77 -11.65 -10.13
CA PHE A 649 11.98 -10.94 -9.71
C PHE A 649 12.23 -11.09 -8.20
N SER A 650 11.20 -10.86 -7.37
CA SER A 650 11.29 -11.00 -5.92
C SER A 650 11.62 -12.43 -5.47
N ALA A 651 11.01 -13.44 -6.11
CA ALA A 651 11.31 -14.85 -5.85
C ALA A 651 12.78 -15.18 -6.14
N TYR A 652 13.31 -14.71 -7.27
CA TYR A 652 14.71 -14.93 -7.65
C TYR A 652 15.69 -14.17 -6.76
N THR A 653 15.43 -12.91 -6.41
CA THR A 653 16.28 -12.16 -5.46
C THR A 653 16.28 -12.80 -4.07
N SER A 654 15.14 -13.34 -3.64
CA SER A 654 15.03 -14.08 -2.38
C SER A 654 15.87 -15.36 -2.39
N LEU A 655 15.83 -16.10 -3.51
CA LEU A 655 16.64 -17.30 -3.69
C LEU A 655 18.14 -16.96 -3.70
N LEU A 656 18.55 -15.93 -4.44
CA LEU A 656 19.94 -15.45 -4.46
C LEU A 656 20.44 -15.08 -3.07
N ALA A 657 19.60 -14.41 -2.27
CA ALA A 657 19.95 -14.10 -0.89
C ALA A 657 20.09 -15.39 -0.07
N LYS A 658 19.18 -16.37 -0.21
CA LYS A 658 19.18 -17.61 0.57
C LYS A 658 20.37 -18.54 0.27
N ILE A 659 20.82 -18.65 -0.99
CA ILE A 659 21.87 -19.61 -1.39
C ILE A 659 23.26 -19.07 -1.03
N PRO A 660 24.02 -19.72 -0.13
CA PRO A 660 25.36 -19.28 0.24
C PRO A 660 26.32 -19.39 -0.95
N HIS A 661 27.20 -18.40 -1.11
CA HIS A 661 28.26 -18.42 -2.10
C HIS A 661 29.59 -17.99 -1.48
N PRO A 662 30.73 -18.56 -1.91
CA PRO A 662 32.04 -18.03 -1.55
C PRO A 662 32.10 -16.50 -1.73
N LYS A 663 32.48 -15.78 -0.67
CA LYS A 663 32.64 -14.31 -0.65
C LYS A 663 31.33 -13.50 -0.80
N GLY A 664 30.16 -14.10 -0.56
CA GLY A 664 28.88 -13.38 -0.53
C GLY A 664 28.41 -12.81 -1.88
N GLN A 665 28.92 -13.34 -3.00
CA GLN A 665 28.64 -12.77 -4.34
C GLN A 665 27.15 -12.79 -4.71
N HIS A 666 26.41 -13.82 -4.32
CA HIS A 666 24.96 -13.88 -4.58
C HIS A 666 24.20 -12.79 -3.83
N LEU A 667 24.57 -12.51 -2.58
CA LEU A 667 23.96 -11.47 -1.76
C LEU A 667 24.24 -10.08 -2.35
N VAL A 668 25.48 -9.81 -2.74
CA VAL A 668 25.86 -8.56 -3.43
C VAL A 668 25.12 -8.43 -4.76
N ARG A 669 24.97 -9.52 -5.50
CA ARG A 669 24.17 -9.55 -6.73
C ARG A 669 22.70 -9.25 -6.46
N ALA A 670 22.10 -9.83 -5.42
CA ALA A 670 20.72 -9.57 -5.04
C ALA A 670 20.50 -8.09 -4.69
N ILE A 671 21.43 -7.48 -3.94
CA ILE A 671 21.41 -6.04 -3.63
C ILE A 671 21.48 -5.23 -4.93
N ARG A 672 22.45 -5.51 -5.81
CA ARG A 672 22.60 -4.79 -7.08
C ARG A 672 21.37 -4.90 -7.97
N LEU A 673 20.79 -6.10 -8.08
CA LEU A 673 19.55 -6.31 -8.84
C LEU A 673 18.40 -5.48 -8.25
N ALA A 674 18.25 -5.49 -6.92
CA ALA A 674 17.22 -4.72 -6.22
C ALA A 674 17.40 -3.21 -6.48
N GLU A 675 18.62 -2.69 -6.40
CA GLU A 675 18.91 -1.28 -6.67
C GLU A 675 18.66 -0.86 -8.13
N LEU A 676 18.89 -1.76 -9.09
CA LEU A 676 18.67 -1.48 -10.51
C LEU A 676 17.17 -1.56 -10.89
N ARG A 677 16.42 -2.49 -10.29
CA ARG A 677 15.03 -2.77 -10.67
C ARG A 677 14.01 -1.98 -9.87
N LEU A 678 14.26 -1.74 -8.60
CA LEU A 678 13.33 -1.02 -7.73
C LEU A 678 13.52 0.48 -7.95
N SER A 679 12.53 1.08 -8.59
CA SER A 679 12.39 2.52 -8.68
C SER A 679 11.44 3.02 -7.60
N ARG A 680 11.44 4.34 -7.39
CA ARG A 680 10.52 4.98 -6.44
C ARG A 680 9.03 4.69 -6.74
N ASN A 681 8.68 4.30 -7.97
CA ASN A 681 7.31 3.92 -8.36
C ASN A 681 6.93 2.49 -7.96
N SER A 682 7.90 1.66 -7.57
CA SER A 682 7.71 0.27 -7.12
C SER A 682 7.73 0.11 -5.60
N GLN A 683 7.42 1.19 -4.86
CA GLN A 683 7.44 1.24 -3.39
C GLN A 683 6.74 0.05 -2.72
N ASN A 684 5.56 -0.35 -3.22
CA ASN A 684 4.78 -1.45 -2.64
C ASN A 684 5.49 -2.81 -2.72
N TRP A 685 6.46 -2.97 -3.62
CA TRP A 685 7.28 -4.18 -3.77
C TRP A 685 8.60 -4.12 -3.02
N ALA A 686 9.05 -2.94 -2.57
CA ALA A 686 10.35 -2.76 -1.95
C ALA A 686 10.52 -3.66 -0.72
N SER A 687 9.52 -3.70 0.16
CA SER A 687 9.57 -4.51 1.38
C SER A 687 9.74 -6.01 1.10
N TRP A 688 9.19 -6.51 -0.02
CA TRP A 688 9.25 -7.93 -0.37
C TRP A 688 10.58 -8.35 -1.00
N VAL A 689 11.28 -7.42 -1.64
CA VAL A 689 12.61 -7.67 -2.21
C VAL A 689 13.69 -7.45 -1.14
N TRP A 690 13.58 -6.39 -0.34
CA TRP A 690 14.59 -6.05 0.68
C TRP A 690 14.53 -6.94 1.92
N SER A 691 13.35 -7.38 2.36
CA SER A 691 13.23 -8.18 3.58
C SER A 691 13.98 -9.53 3.54
N PRO A 692 13.94 -10.31 2.44
CA PRO A 692 14.75 -11.53 2.31
C PRO A 692 16.26 -11.25 2.34
N ILE A 693 16.70 -10.11 1.78
CA ILE A 693 18.10 -9.67 1.81
C ILE A 693 18.53 -9.36 3.25
N ILE A 694 17.74 -8.56 3.98
CA ILE A 694 17.96 -8.24 5.40
C ILE A 694 17.96 -9.51 6.25
N LYS A 695 17.00 -10.42 6.02
CA LYS A 695 16.92 -11.71 6.71
C LYS A 695 18.18 -12.55 6.49
N THR A 696 18.72 -12.58 5.28
CA THR A 696 19.97 -13.31 5.00
C THR A 696 21.15 -12.64 5.70
N LEU A 697 21.20 -11.31 5.69
CA LEU A 697 22.22 -10.56 6.42
C LEU A 697 22.18 -10.78 7.93
N SER A 698 21.08 -11.28 8.50
CA SER A 698 21.01 -11.66 9.91
C SER A 698 21.72 -12.97 10.27
N GLN A 699 22.27 -13.71 9.29
CA GLN A 699 23.06 -14.92 9.56
C GLN A 699 24.37 -14.60 10.28
N HIS A 700 24.97 -15.58 10.93
CA HIS A 700 26.25 -15.40 11.61
C HIS A 700 27.34 -14.89 10.63
N HIS A 701 28.11 -13.88 11.04
CA HIS A 701 29.11 -13.21 10.19
C HIS A 701 30.12 -14.18 9.54
N SER A 702 30.49 -15.27 10.23
CA SER A 702 31.36 -16.32 9.68
C SER A 702 30.75 -17.04 8.47
N ALA A 703 29.43 -17.30 8.47
CA ALA A 703 28.72 -17.92 7.34
C ALA A 703 28.69 -16.99 6.13
N LEU A 704 28.55 -15.68 6.37
CA LEU A 704 28.61 -14.64 5.35
C LEU A 704 30.04 -14.36 4.85
N LYS A 705 31.06 -14.87 5.55
CA LYS A 705 32.48 -14.53 5.35
C LYS A 705 32.72 -13.01 5.44
N LEU A 706 32.01 -12.36 6.36
CA LEU A 706 32.13 -10.94 6.70
C LEU A 706 32.67 -10.79 8.12
N THR A 707 33.32 -9.67 8.41
CA THR A 707 33.58 -9.24 9.79
C THR A 707 32.29 -8.70 10.41
N PHE A 708 32.13 -8.78 11.73
CA PHE A 708 31.00 -8.20 12.45
C PHE A 708 30.74 -6.72 12.10
N GLU A 709 31.80 -5.89 12.06
CA GLU A 709 31.70 -4.47 11.71
C GLU A 709 31.19 -4.25 10.28
N ALA A 710 31.75 -4.97 9.30
CA ALA A 710 31.31 -4.91 7.91
C ALA A 710 29.83 -5.35 7.74
N GLN A 711 29.38 -6.30 8.55
CA GLN A 711 27.99 -6.75 8.55
C GLN A 711 27.05 -5.64 9.07
N LEU A 712 27.36 -5.03 10.22
CA LEU A 712 26.58 -3.90 10.75
C LEU A 712 26.59 -2.69 9.80
N ARG A 713 27.74 -2.40 9.19
CA ARG A 713 27.85 -1.32 8.20
C ARG A 713 26.98 -1.54 6.98
N LEU A 714 26.94 -2.77 6.47
CA LEU A 714 26.07 -3.12 5.35
C LEU A 714 24.59 -3.06 5.77
N MET A 715 24.26 -3.47 6.99
CA MET A 715 22.91 -3.37 7.55
C MET A 715 22.42 -1.91 7.61
N LEU A 716 23.23 -1.01 8.18
CA LEU A 716 22.93 0.42 8.26
C LEU A 716 22.81 1.06 6.87
N TYR A 717 23.74 0.74 5.97
CA TYR A 717 23.67 1.20 4.57
C TYR A 717 22.35 0.82 3.90
N LEU A 718 21.91 -0.43 4.08
CA LEU A 718 20.64 -0.86 3.49
C LEU A 718 19.45 -0.17 4.15
N ALA A 719 19.45 0.01 5.48
CA ALA A 719 18.40 0.73 6.17
C ALA A 719 18.26 2.16 5.63
N ASP A 720 19.37 2.90 5.51
CA ASP A 720 19.41 4.25 4.95
C ASP A 720 19.04 4.29 3.48
N ARG A 721 19.52 3.32 2.70
CA ARG A 721 19.20 3.25 1.27
C ARG A 721 17.71 3.03 1.07
N ILE A 722 17.10 2.09 1.81
CA ILE A 722 15.67 1.79 1.73
C ILE A 722 14.86 3.01 2.15
N ASP A 723 15.21 3.62 3.27
CA ASP A 723 14.52 4.80 3.80
C ASP A 723 14.55 5.98 2.81
N ASN A 724 15.73 6.30 2.28
CA ASN A 724 15.90 7.40 1.32
C ASN A 724 15.27 7.14 -0.07
N SER A 725 15.12 5.88 -0.46
CA SER A 725 14.61 5.52 -1.79
C SER A 725 13.11 5.27 -1.80
N HIS A 726 12.59 4.52 -0.83
CA HIS A 726 11.22 4.02 -0.79
C HIS A 726 10.48 4.38 0.51
N GLY A 727 11.16 4.95 1.51
CA GLY A 727 10.64 5.12 2.87
C GLY A 727 10.62 3.80 3.65
N MET A 728 10.98 3.84 4.92
CA MET A 728 10.88 2.67 5.77
C MET A 728 9.41 2.29 6.00
N THR A 729 9.08 1.00 5.83
CA THR A 729 7.75 0.44 6.12
C THR A 729 7.82 -0.38 7.41
N LEU A 730 6.70 -0.52 8.14
CA LEU A 730 6.65 -1.31 9.37
C LEU A 730 7.19 -2.74 9.18
N TYR A 731 6.87 -3.39 8.06
CA TYR A 731 7.38 -4.73 7.76
C TYR A 731 8.90 -4.76 7.68
N THR A 732 9.48 -3.82 6.95
CA THR A 732 10.93 -3.78 6.70
C THR A 732 11.66 -3.35 7.96
N PHE A 733 11.07 -2.43 8.73
CA PHE A 733 11.55 -2.05 10.05
C PHE A 733 11.60 -3.25 11.00
N ARG A 734 10.49 -4.01 11.14
CA ARG A 734 10.48 -5.25 11.95
C ARG A 734 11.54 -6.26 11.51
N ARG A 735 11.78 -6.37 10.19
CA ARG A 735 12.82 -7.26 9.67
C ARG A 735 14.23 -6.76 10.02
N PHE A 736 14.43 -5.45 10.02
CA PHE A 736 15.66 -4.81 10.46
C PHE A 736 15.89 -5.01 11.96
N THR A 737 14.91 -4.75 12.83
CA THR A 737 15.03 -4.95 14.29
C THR A 737 15.34 -6.41 14.64
N LYS A 738 14.63 -7.37 14.02
CA LYS A 738 14.95 -8.81 14.15
C LYS A 738 16.36 -9.16 13.71
N ALA A 739 16.83 -8.54 12.62
CA ALA A 739 18.17 -8.81 12.11
C ALA A 739 19.25 -8.27 13.05
N VAL A 740 19.08 -7.05 13.57
CA VAL A 740 19.98 -6.45 14.57
C VAL A 740 20.03 -7.32 15.82
N ARG A 741 18.88 -7.65 16.42
CA ARG A 741 18.79 -8.54 17.59
C ARG A 741 19.54 -9.85 17.36
N LYS A 742 19.29 -10.50 16.22
CA LYS A 742 19.92 -11.79 15.89
C LYS A 742 21.44 -11.68 15.67
N ILE A 743 21.92 -10.58 15.06
CA ILE A 743 23.36 -10.34 14.91
C ILE A 743 24.01 -10.17 16.29
N MET A 744 23.36 -9.45 17.19
CA MET A 744 23.83 -9.24 18.55
C MET A 744 23.77 -10.49 19.42
N SER A 745 22.75 -11.35 19.28
CA SER A 745 22.62 -12.57 20.09
C SER A 745 23.77 -13.55 19.89
N TYR A 746 24.35 -13.61 18.68
CA TYR A 746 25.58 -14.36 18.44
C TYR A 746 26.80 -13.83 19.20
N LYS A 747 26.81 -12.55 19.56
CA LYS A 747 27.86 -11.95 20.40
C LYS A 747 27.57 -12.09 21.88
N MET A 748 26.29 -12.21 22.27
CA MET A 748 25.90 -12.44 23.66
C MET A 748 26.46 -13.77 24.20
N GLU A 749 26.49 -14.83 23.41
CA GLU A 749 27.13 -16.09 23.81
C GLU A 749 28.60 -15.91 24.21
N THR A 750 29.35 -15.10 23.45
CA THR A 750 30.76 -14.82 23.78
C THR A 750 30.89 -13.93 25.03
N LEU A 751 29.94 -13.03 25.25
CA LEU A 751 29.93 -12.14 26.42
C LEU A 751 29.52 -12.89 27.69
N ALA A 752 28.53 -13.77 27.63
CA ALA A 752 28.11 -14.58 28.77
C ALA A 752 29.24 -15.48 29.27
N VAL A 753 29.96 -16.15 28.36
CA VAL A 753 31.15 -16.94 28.73
C VAL A 753 32.24 -16.06 29.38
N ALA A 754 32.42 -14.82 28.89
CA ALA A 754 33.37 -13.90 29.50
C ALA A 754 32.92 -13.40 30.88
N ALA A 755 31.61 -13.24 31.10
CA ALA A 755 31.02 -12.87 32.39
C ALA A 755 31.16 -14.01 33.41
N GLU A 756 30.90 -15.26 33.01
CA GLU A 756 31.15 -16.46 33.84
C GLU A 756 32.62 -16.58 34.25
N ALA A 757 33.54 -16.22 33.35
CA ALA A 757 34.98 -16.22 33.60
C ALA A 757 35.51 -14.94 34.29
N ASP A 758 34.63 -14.04 34.75
CA ASP A 758 34.96 -12.75 35.37
C ASP A 758 35.94 -11.88 34.55
N SER A 759 35.86 -11.99 33.23
CA SER A 759 36.77 -11.36 32.26
C SER A 759 36.06 -10.42 31.28
N LEU A 760 34.81 -10.06 31.56
CA LEU A 760 33.94 -9.31 30.67
C LEU A 760 34.51 -7.93 30.28
N GLU A 761 35.24 -7.26 31.18
CA GLU A 761 35.88 -5.95 30.93
C GLU A 761 36.91 -5.97 29.80
N LEU A 762 37.48 -7.14 29.49
CA LEU A 762 38.42 -7.30 28.39
C LEU A 762 37.72 -7.29 27.03
N ASN A 763 36.39 -7.49 27.01
CA ASN A 763 35.60 -7.42 25.80
C ASN A 763 35.11 -5.99 25.57
N PRO A 764 35.47 -5.34 24.45
CA PRO A 764 35.06 -3.96 24.19
C PRO A 764 33.54 -3.76 24.10
N LEU A 765 32.76 -4.80 23.79
CA LEU A 765 31.30 -4.72 23.73
C LEU A 765 30.66 -4.58 25.11
N TYR A 766 31.38 -4.85 26.21
CA TYR A 766 30.90 -4.60 27.57
C TYR A 766 30.47 -3.13 27.77
N ALA A 767 31.18 -2.18 27.14
CA ALA A 767 30.90 -0.75 27.26
C ALA A 767 29.48 -0.36 26.82
N ILE A 768 28.77 -1.21 26.07
CA ILE A 768 27.36 -0.98 25.69
C ILE A 768 26.42 -1.11 26.91
N TYR A 769 26.82 -1.89 27.91
CA TYR A 769 25.99 -2.23 29.07
C TYR A 769 26.50 -1.58 30.36
N ASP A 770 27.62 -0.86 30.33
CA ASP A 770 28.23 -0.26 31.52
C ASP A 770 27.42 0.94 32.02
N ARG A 771 26.94 0.87 33.28
CA ARG A 771 26.15 1.94 33.90
C ARG A 771 26.92 3.25 34.10
N ARG A 772 28.26 3.20 34.04
CA ARG A 772 29.16 4.35 34.26
C ARG A 772 29.11 5.41 33.15
N GLU A 773 28.55 5.09 31.98
CA GLU A 773 28.48 6.02 30.83
C GLU A 773 27.47 7.17 30.99
N ALA A 774 26.57 7.12 31.99
CA ALA A 774 25.53 8.16 32.15
C ALA A 774 26.02 9.48 32.79
N GLY A 775 27.24 9.54 33.35
CA GLY A 775 27.68 10.72 34.11
C GLY A 775 29.16 11.13 34.04
N ALA A 776 30.11 10.26 33.65
CA ALA A 776 31.53 10.56 33.77
C ALA A 776 32.21 10.87 32.42
N LYS A 777 32.43 12.15 32.11
CA LYS A 777 33.40 12.57 31.08
C LYS A 777 34.82 12.22 31.54
N THR A 778 35.31 11.02 31.21
CA THR A 778 36.71 10.62 31.46
C THR A 778 37.38 10.19 30.16
N GLU A 779 38.71 10.38 30.04
CA GLU A 779 39.54 10.06 28.87
C GLU A 779 39.35 8.63 28.32
N LYS A 780 38.89 7.68 29.15
CA LYS A 780 38.53 6.31 28.72
C LYS A 780 37.36 6.25 27.73
N VAL A 781 36.44 7.22 27.76
CA VAL A 781 35.28 7.31 26.86
C VAL A 781 35.72 7.63 25.43
N GLU A 782 36.73 8.47 25.25
CA GLU A 782 37.30 8.76 23.92
C GLU A 782 38.05 7.57 23.32
N ASP A 783 38.72 6.75 24.14
CA ASP A 783 39.41 5.53 23.68
C ASP A 783 38.44 4.37 23.37
N LEU A 784 37.32 4.25 24.08
CA LEU A 784 36.27 3.27 23.80
C LEU A 784 35.42 3.65 22.57
N LEU A 785 35.18 4.94 22.33
CA LEU A 785 34.54 5.45 21.11
C LEU A 785 35.40 5.28 19.85
N LYS A 786 36.73 5.10 19.99
CA LYS A 786 37.61 4.71 18.87
C LYS A 786 37.39 3.24 18.45
N ASN A 787 36.76 2.41 19.29
CA ASN A 787 36.43 1.03 18.91
C ASN A 787 35.32 1.02 17.85
N THR A 788 35.66 0.58 16.65
CA THR A 788 34.76 0.61 15.50
C THR A 788 33.52 -0.27 15.72
N ALA A 789 33.60 -1.38 16.46
CA ALA A 789 32.44 -2.23 16.72
C ALA A 789 31.42 -1.59 17.67
N VAL A 790 31.86 -1.01 18.79
CA VAL A 790 30.99 -0.35 19.79
C VAL A 790 30.27 0.85 19.19
N SER A 791 31.02 1.71 18.47
CA SER A 791 30.46 2.86 17.76
C SER A 791 29.38 2.45 16.74
N MET A 792 29.59 1.34 16.02
CA MET A 792 28.62 0.84 15.05
C MET A 792 27.35 0.29 15.71
N VAL A 793 27.45 -0.36 16.88
CA VAL A 793 26.26 -0.81 17.63
C VAL A 793 25.45 0.39 18.12
N LYS A 794 26.10 1.39 18.75
CA LYS A 794 25.42 2.64 19.18
C LYS A 794 24.77 3.38 18.02
N THR A 795 25.46 3.47 16.87
CA THR A 795 24.89 4.06 15.64
C THR A 795 23.66 3.28 15.15
N THR A 796 23.67 1.95 15.29
CA THR A 796 22.53 1.10 14.93
C THR A 796 21.35 1.32 15.86
N GLY A 797 21.57 1.42 17.18
CA GLY A 797 20.55 1.78 18.18
C GLY A 797 19.92 3.14 17.89
N ALA A 798 20.73 4.18 17.73
CA ALA A 798 20.26 5.53 17.39
C ALA A 798 19.47 5.57 16.06
N ARG A 799 19.90 4.81 15.04
CA ARG A 799 19.16 4.74 13.78
C ARG A 799 17.83 4.00 13.92
N MET A 800 17.78 2.94 14.71
CA MET A 800 16.54 2.22 15.03
C MET A 800 15.53 3.14 15.72
N LYS A 801 15.98 3.94 16.70
CA LYS A 801 15.18 5.00 17.34
C LYS A 801 14.63 6.00 16.34
N SER A 802 15.49 6.56 15.47
CA SER A 802 15.08 7.50 14.42
C SER A 802 14.01 6.92 13.50
N LEU A 803 14.14 5.66 13.08
CA LEU A 803 13.16 4.99 12.23
C LEU A 803 11.83 4.73 12.97
N PHE A 804 11.88 4.35 14.26
CA PHE A 804 10.70 4.20 15.10
C PHE A 804 9.88 5.50 15.16
N TYR A 805 10.51 6.61 15.57
CA TYR A 805 9.79 7.89 15.66
C TYR A 805 9.30 8.39 14.30
N SER A 806 10.03 8.12 13.21
CA SER A 806 9.56 8.44 11.87
C SER A 806 8.27 7.69 11.51
N LEU A 807 8.13 6.42 11.92
CA LEU A 807 6.91 5.64 11.70
C LEU A 807 5.76 6.17 12.58
N VAL A 808 6.02 6.46 13.85
CA VAL A 808 5.01 7.00 14.79
C VAL A 808 4.50 8.37 14.31
N MET A 809 5.39 9.27 13.89
CA MET A 809 4.98 10.59 13.37
C MET A 809 4.17 10.45 12.08
N LYS A 810 4.58 9.56 11.18
CA LYS A 810 3.82 9.29 9.96
C LYS A 810 2.42 8.72 10.24
N GLU A 811 2.30 7.81 11.19
CA GLU A 811 1.01 7.25 11.61
C GLU A 811 0.12 8.33 12.23
N ARG A 812 0.70 9.23 13.05
CA ARG A 812 -0.01 10.36 13.63
C ARG A 812 -0.53 11.34 12.58
N ASP A 813 0.24 11.59 11.52
CA ASP A 813 -0.20 12.44 10.39
C ASP A 813 -1.37 11.79 9.60
N ILE A 814 -1.45 10.46 9.60
CA ILE A 814 -2.54 9.70 8.97
C ILE A 814 -3.80 9.73 9.82
N LEU A 815 -3.69 9.63 11.15
CA LEU A 815 -4.85 9.61 12.04
C LEU A 815 -5.38 11.03 12.26
N ARG A 816 -6.49 11.41 11.60
CA ARG A 816 -7.20 12.67 11.93
C ARG A 816 -8.22 12.43 13.06
N PRO A 817 -8.42 13.41 13.97
CA PRO A 817 -9.49 13.34 14.96
C PRO A 817 -10.87 13.23 14.27
N GLY A 818 -11.65 12.19 14.60
CA GLY A 818 -13.05 12.02 14.17
C GLY A 818 -13.31 11.10 12.96
N GLU A 819 -12.28 10.46 12.37
CA GLU A 819 -12.41 9.80 11.07
C GLU A 819 -13.11 8.43 11.03
N SER A 820 -13.50 7.80 12.14
CA SER A 820 -14.33 6.57 12.07
C SER A 820 -14.98 6.20 13.39
N ILE A 821 -16.19 6.73 13.60
CA ILE A 821 -17.05 6.31 14.72
C ILE A 821 -17.51 4.84 14.54
N HIS A 822 -17.52 4.31 13.31
CA HIS A 822 -18.16 3.03 13.00
C HIS A 822 -17.24 1.80 12.91
N LEU A 823 -15.91 1.97 12.95
CA LEU A 823 -14.94 0.86 13.01
C LEU A 823 -14.66 0.47 14.46
N SER A 824 -14.44 -0.82 14.71
CA SER A 824 -13.95 -1.31 16.01
C SER A 824 -12.61 -0.63 16.35
N ALA A 825 -12.46 -0.20 17.60
CA ALA A 825 -11.22 0.40 18.08
C ALA A 825 -10.04 -0.57 17.97
N VAL A 826 -10.27 -1.86 18.21
CA VAL A 826 -9.25 -2.90 18.03
C VAL A 826 -8.86 -3.07 16.56
N ASP A 827 -9.83 -3.06 15.64
CA ASP A 827 -9.52 -3.10 14.19
C ASP A 827 -8.76 -1.86 13.71
N MET A 828 -9.00 -0.70 14.33
CA MET A 828 -8.21 0.50 14.08
C MET A 828 -6.77 0.32 14.56
N MET A 829 -6.54 -0.27 15.74
CA MET A 829 -5.20 -0.59 16.25
C MET A 829 -4.46 -1.56 15.32
N ARG A 830 -5.12 -2.63 14.88
CA ARG A 830 -4.55 -3.62 13.92
C ARG A 830 -4.16 -3.01 12.57
N ALA A 831 -4.82 -1.92 12.18
CA ALA A 831 -4.55 -1.26 10.91
C ALA A 831 -3.31 -0.36 10.93
N ARG A 832 -2.79 0.01 12.11
CA ARG A 832 -1.67 0.94 12.31
C ARG A 832 -0.38 0.44 11.62
N GLU A 833 0.38 1.36 11.02
CA GLU A 833 1.68 1.08 10.37
C GLU A 833 2.87 1.57 11.22
N ASP A 834 2.65 1.73 12.53
CA ASP A 834 3.68 1.88 13.56
C ASP A 834 3.77 0.59 14.43
N PRO A 835 4.81 0.41 15.26
CA PRO A 835 5.01 -0.84 15.99
C PRO A 835 4.22 -0.90 17.31
N VAL A 836 2.95 -0.46 17.30
CA VAL A 836 2.07 -0.42 18.48
C VAL A 836 1.55 -1.79 18.90
N MET A 837 1.42 -2.71 17.94
CA MET A 837 0.90 -4.06 18.16
C MET A 837 1.94 -4.94 18.85
N ALA A 838 1.48 -5.83 19.74
CA ALA A 838 2.33 -6.62 20.64
C ALA A 838 3.51 -7.31 19.95
N THR A 839 3.25 -8.03 18.86
CA THR A 839 4.31 -8.76 18.15
C THR A 839 5.39 -7.87 17.52
N TYR A 840 5.11 -6.59 17.26
CA TYR A 840 6.09 -5.62 16.74
C TYR A 840 6.80 -4.91 17.89
N ALA A 841 6.06 -4.55 18.95
CA ALA A 841 6.57 -3.96 20.17
C ALA A 841 7.60 -4.87 20.84
N HIS A 842 7.30 -6.16 21.01
CA HIS A 842 8.21 -7.17 21.56
C HIS A 842 9.53 -7.25 20.78
N ASP A 843 9.44 -7.36 19.44
CA ASP A 843 10.62 -7.45 18.58
C ASP A 843 11.51 -6.19 18.66
N LEU A 844 10.90 -5.02 18.83
CA LEU A 844 11.62 -3.76 19.05
C LEU A 844 12.21 -3.68 20.46
N MET A 845 11.45 -4.06 21.49
CA MET A 845 11.87 -4.10 22.89
C MET A 845 13.14 -4.94 23.05
N LEU A 846 13.15 -6.14 22.46
CA LEU A 846 14.34 -6.97 22.44
C LEU A 846 15.48 -6.33 21.65
N ALA A 847 15.23 -5.79 20.46
CA ALA A 847 16.30 -5.16 19.69
C ALA A 847 16.98 -4.01 20.45
N LEU A 848 16.21 -3.20 21.20
CA LEU A 848 16.71 -2.13 22.08
C LEU A 848 17.57 -2.69 23.22
N ALA A 849 17.09 -3.73 23.90
CA ALA A 849 17.83 -4.40 24.97
C ALA A 849 19.21 -4.90 24.48
N TYR A 850 19.24 -5.56 23.32
CA TYR A 850 20.49 -6.08 22.74
C TYR A 850 21.44 -4.98 22.26
N THR A 851 20.96 -3.76 22.01
CA THR A 851 21.82 -2.60 21.67
C THR A 851 22.15 -1.72 22.88
N GLY A 852 21.68 -2.06 24.09
CA GLY A 852 21.93 -1.30 25.32
C GLY A 852 21.08 -0.03 25.48
N GLU A 853 20.01 0.13 24.70
CA GLU A 853 19.17 1.33 24.68
C GLU A 853 18.04 1.24 25.73
N PHE A 854 18.39 1.09 27.02
CA PHE A 854 17.42 0.83 28.10
C PHE A 854 16.48 2.00 28.38
N GLY A 855 16.95 3.25 28.28
CA GLY A 855 16.09 4.42 28.42
C GLY A 855 15.01 4.49 27.34
N GLU A 856 15.33 4.05 26.12
CA GLU A 856 14.34 3.96 25.03
C GLU A 856 13.32 2.84 25.24
N MET A 857 13.68 1.78 25.98
CA MET A 857 12.71 0.75 26.37
C MET A 857 11.65 1.32 27.31
N VAL A 858 12.03 2.23 28.22
CA VAL A 858 11.12 2.95 29.12
C VAL A 858 10.17 3.83 28.30
N GLU A 859 10.71 4.65 27.40
CA GLU A 859 9.89 5.54 26.55
C GLU A 859 8.98 4.76 25.60
N LEU A 860 9.44 3.62 25.07
CA LEU A 860 8.59 2.70 24.30
C LEU A 860 7.44 2.17 25.14
N MET A 861 7.69 1.77 26.40
CA MET A 861 6.65 1.25 27.28
C MET A 861 5.61 2.32 27.62
N LYS A 862 6.04 3.52 28.03
CA LYS A 862 5.12 4.66 28.28
C LYS A 862 4.28 4.98 27.05
N TRP A 863 4.91 4.97 25.86
CA TRP A 863 4.19 5.19 24.61
C TRP A 863 3.14 4.10 24.36
N LEU A 864 3.48 2.81 24.54
CA LEU A 864 2.54 1.71 24.37
C LEU A 864 1.35 1.84 25.32
N VAL A 865 1.58 2.08 26.61
CA VAL A 865 0.50 2.29 27.58
C VAL A 865 -0.42 3.41 27.11
N ARG A 866 0.14 4.58 26.76
CA ARG A 866 -0.66 5.72 26.31
C ARG A 866 -1.53 5.42 25.08
N GLU A 867 -1.01 4.68 24.11
CA GLU A 867 -1.75 4.38 22.88
C GLU A 867 -2.85 3.32 23.09
N TRP A 868 -2.69 2.42 24.06
CA TRP A 868 -3.67 1.38 24.38
C TRP A 868 -4.69 1.81 25.45
N SER A 869 -4.38 2.79 26.31
CA SER A 869 -5.27 3.38 27.34
C SER A 869 -6.48 4.17 26.79
N SER A 870 -6.91 3.91 25.56
CA SER A 870 -8.14 4.49 25.02
C SER A 870 -9.37 3.80 25.63
N PRO A 871 -10.33 4.54 26.20
CA PRO A 871 -11.51 3.93 26.84
C PRO A 871 -12.31 3.00 25.91
N ARG A 872 -12.34 3.32 24.61
CA ARG A 872 -13.04 2.51 23.61
C ARG A 872 -12.32 1.19 23.31
N VAL A 873 -10.99 1.19 23.37
CA VAL A 873 -10.18 -0.03 23.19
C VAL A 873 -10.36 -0.94 24.40
N GLN A 874 -10.33 -0.37 25.62
CA GLN A 874 -10.58 -1.07 26.88
C GLN A 874 -11.94 -1.76 26.89
N GLU A 875 -13.03 -1.02 26.62
CA GLU A 875 -14.39 -1.58 26.58
C GLU A 875 -14.50 -2.73 25.56
N GLU A 876 -13.91 -2.59 24.36
CA GLU A 876 -13.95 -3.65 23.36
C GLU A 876 -13.13 -4.89 23.77
N MET A 877 -12.01 -4.70 24.48
CA MET A 877 -11.14 -5.79 24.96
C MET A 877 -11.78 -6.55 26.13
N GLU A 878 -12.39 -5.85 27.08
CA GLU A 878 -13.11 -6.47 28.22
C GLU A 878 -14.30 -7.33 27.77
N ASN A 879 -14.96 -6.95 26.67
CA ASN A 879 -16.07 -7.69 26.09
C ASN A 879 -15.64 -8.92 25.27
N MET A 880 -14.34 -9.24 25.18
CA MET A 880 -13.86 -10.43 24.48
C MET A 880 -13.83 -11.64 25.41
N ASP A 881 -14.42 -12.76 24.98
CA ASP A 881 -14.42 -14.03 25.73
C ASP A 881 -12.99 -14.57 25.98
N GLU A 882 -12.07 -14.37 25.01
CA GLU A 882 -10.67 -14.79 25.06
C GLU A 882 -9.81 -13.72 24.37
N MET A 883 -8.71 -13.29 25.00
CA MET A 883 -7.79 -12.31 24.43
C MET A 883 -7.02 -12.92 23.25
N PRO A 884 -7.13 -12.38 22.03
CA PRO A 884 -6.32 -12.83 20.91
C PRO A 884 -4.82 -12.62 21.16
N TYR A 885 -3.99 -13.58 20.75
CA TYR A 885 -2.52 -13.52 20.89
C TYR A 885 -1.89 -12.26 20.25
N ASP A 886 -2.51 -11.67 19.22
CA ASP A 886 -2.00 -10.45 18.59
C ASP A 886 -2.20 -9.18 19.44
N LEU A 887 -3.07 -9.24 20.46
CA LEU A 887 -3.36 -8.15 21.41
C LEU A 887 -2.66 -8.35 22.77
N ASP A 888 -2.18 -9.56 23.05
CA ASP A 888 -1.53 -9.90 24.31
C ASP A 888 -0.11 -9.32 24.41
N MET A 889 0.10 -8.42 25.37
CA MET A 889 1.39 -7.76 25.61
C MET A 889 2.31 -8.49 26.59
N MET A 890 1.91 -9.64 27.12
CA MET A 890 2.64 -10.36 28.17
C MET A 890 4.12 -10.60 27.82
N GLU A 891 4.42 -11.06 26.61
CA GLU A 891 5.82 -11.26 26.17
C GLU A 891 6.62 -9.95 26.15
N THR A 892 5.99 -8.83 25.76
CA THR A 892 6.62 -7.50 25.72
C THR A 892 6.93 -7.00 27.12
N LEU A 893 5.99 -7.17 28.06
CA LEU A 893 6.17 -6.82 29.47
C LEU A 893 7.26 -7.69 30.11
N CYS A 894 7.26 -9.00 29.84
CA CYS A 894 8.31 -9.90 30.31
C CYS A 894 9.69 -9.50 29.77
N ALA A 895 9.79 -9.11 28.49
CA ALA A 895 11.04 -8.61 27.93
C ALA A 895 11.52 -7.30 28.60
N PHE A 896 10.60 -6.39 28.93
CA PHE A 896 10.91 -5.17 29.66
C PHE A 896 11.44 -5.48 31.07
N ARG A 897 10.73 -6.32 31.83
CA ARG A 897 11.14 -6.75 33.18
C ARG A 897 12.46 -7.52 33.18
N ALA A 898 12.67 -8.40 32.20
CA ALA A 898 13.87 -9.22 32.12
C ALA A 898 15.14 -8.37 31.88
N PHE A 899 15.04 -7.32 31.06
CA PHE A 899 16.22 -6.63 30.51
C PHE A 899 16.33 -5.13 30.83
N ALA A 900 15.21 -4.39 30.90
CA ALA A 900 15.24 -2.96 31.23
C ALA A 900 15.17 -2.72 32.74
N GLU A 901 14.27 -3.40 33.46
CA GLU A 901 14.06 -3.22 34.91
C GLU A 901 15.36 -3.27 35.74
N PRO A 902 16.31 -4.20 35.49
CA PRO A 902 17.57 -4.21 36.23
C PRO A 902 18.43 -2.98 35.97
N MET A 903 18.32 -2.35 34.79
CA MET A 903 19.25 -1.33 34.28
C MET A 903 18.76 0.11 34.46
N ILE A 904 17.51 0.31 34.90
CA ILE A 904 16.90 1.64 35.04
C ILE A 904 16.74 2.08 36.50
N PRO A 905 16.64 3.39 36.79
CA PRO A 905 16.36 3.90 38.12
C PRO A 905 15.00 3.44 38.67
N ARG A 906 14.91 3.22 39.99
CA ARG A 906 13.66 2.82 40.65
C ARG A 906 12.51 3.81 40.48
N SER A 907 12.80 5.09 40.33
CA SER A 907 11.81 6.14 40.08
C SER A 907 11.11 5.97 38.72
N GLU A 908 11.87 5.69 37.67
CA GLU A 908 11.34 5.45 36.32
C GLU A 908 10.53 4.15 36.26
N LEU A 909 11.01 3.10 36.94
CA LEU A 909 10.28 1.84 37.06
C LEU A 909 8.92 2.02 37.75
N ALA A 910 8.89 2.73 38.88
CA ALA A 910 7.66 3.00 39.62
C ALA A 910 6.65 3.80 38.79
N GLN A 911 7.12 4.72 37.94
CA GLN A 911 6.26 5.45 37.01
C GLN A 911 5.61 4.51 35.98
N VAL A 912 6.40 3.68 35.31
CA VAL A 912 5.90 2.73 34.29
C VAL A 912 4.92 1.72 34.91
N GLN A 913 5.27 1.16 36.07
CA GLN A 913 4.38 0.25 36.80
C GLN A 913 3.06 0.93 37.19
N GLY A 914 3.13 2.17 37.66
CA GLY A 914 1.96 2.98 38.00
C GLY A 914 1.05 3.20 36.79
N GLU A 915 1.61 3.57 35.64
CA GLU A 915 0.84 3.80 34.41
C GLU A 915 0.16 2.51 33.89
N ILE A 916 0.83 1.36 33.96
CA ILE A 916 0.24 0.07 33.56
C ILE A 916 -0.88 -0.35 34.51
N THR A 917 -0.63 -0.30 35.81
CA THR A 917 -1.62 -0.67 36.84
C THR A 917 -2.86 0.25 36.75
N GLN A 918 -2.68 1.53 36.40
CA GLN A 918 -3.80 2.46 36.19
C GLN A 918 -4.58 2.20 34.90
N SER A 919 -3.98 1.55 33.90
CA SER A 919 -4.63 1.27 32.63
C SER A 919 -5.63 0.12 32.72
N ASP A 920 -5.46 -0.82 33.66
CA ASP A 920 -6.29 -2.03 33.83
C ASP A 920 -6.39 -2.91 32.56
N ILE A 921 -5.48 -2.72 31.58
CA ILE A 921 -5.48 -3.47 30.31
C ILE A 921 -4.67 -4.76 30.41
N TRP A 922 -3.51 -4.67 31.07
CA TRP A 922 -2.57 -5.77 31.20
C TRP A 922 -2.06 -5.86 32.62
N ASP A 923 -1.96 -7.09 33.11
CA ASP A 923 -1.36 -7.36 34.41
C ASP A 923 0.16 -7.20 34.33
N TRP A 924 0.74 -6.66 35.41
CA TRP A 924 2.20 -6.63 35.56
C TRP A 924 2.70 -8.07 35.81
N PRO A 925 3.59 -8.63 34.96
CA PRO A 925 4.04 -10.02 35.10
C PRO A 925 4.76 -10.21 36.43
N ASP A 926 4.58 -11.37 37.09
CA ASP A 926 5.36 -11.73 38.28
C ASP A 926 6.74 -12.30 37.92
N ASP A 927 7.59 -12.51 38.93
CA ASP A 927 8.96 -13.01 38.71
C ASP A 927 8.98 -14.44 38.14
N THR A 928 7.96 -15.25 38.44
CA THR A 928 7.88 -16.63 37.96
C THR A 928 7.57 -16.69 36.46
N VAL A 929 6.67 -15.83 35.99
CA VAL A 929 6.32 -15.67 34.58
C VAL A 929 7.51 -15.12 33.80
N VAL A 930 8.23 -14.13 34.34
CA VAL A 930 9.44 -13.59 33.71
C VAL A 930 10.52 -14.68 33.60
N GLN A 931 10.70 -15.49 34.64
CA GLN A 931 11.69 -16.58 34.62
C GLN A 931 11.31 -17.66 33.60
N SER A 932 10.05 -18.11 33.58
CA SER A 932 9.53 -19.03 32.56
C SER A 932 9.72 -18.47 31.16
N TYR A 933 9.45 -17.17 30.93
CA TYR A 933 9.72 -16.52 29.64
C TYR A 933 11.20 -16.56 29.22
N ILE A 934 12.14 -16.45 30.17
CA ILE A 934 13.58 -16.52 29.89
C ILE A 934 14.02 -17.98 29.62
N GLU A 935 13.47 -18.93 30.36
CA GLU A 935 13.82 -20.36 30.29
C GLU A 935 13.18 -21.09 29.11
N GLU A 936 11.88 -20.87 28.89
CA GLU A 936 11.07 -21.48 27.83
C GLU A 936 11.09 -20.65 26.54
N GLY A 937 11.58 -19.40 26.61
CA GLY A 937 11.60 -18.48 25.49
C GLY A 937 12.34 -19.05 24.28
N ASN A 938 11.61 -19.20 23.16
CA ASN A 938 12.15 -19.62 21.85
C ASN A 938 13.21 -18.66 21.24
N VAL A 939 13.67 -17.65 22.00
CA VAL A 939 14.60 -16.62 21.55
C VAL A 939 16.01 -16.91 22.09
N ARG A 940 16.84 -17.46 21.20
CA ARG A 940 18.28 -17.65 21.42
C ARG A 940 18.98 -16.35 21.83
N GLY A 941 19.74 -16.40 22.92
CA GLY A 941 20.54 -15.27 23.44
C GLY A 941 19.94 -14.59 24.67
N ASN A 942 18.69 -14.91 25.03
CA ASN A 942 17.99 -14.21 26.13
C ASN A 942 18.56 -14.57 27.50
N GLN A 943 18.88 -15.83 27.74
CA GLN A 943 19.54 -16.29 28.97
C GLN A 943 20.93 -15.68 29.10
N GLU A 944 21.68 -15.68 28.00
CA GLU A 944 23.02 -15.12 27.91
C GLU A 944 23.02 -13.61 28.17
N LEU A 945 22.07 -12.88 27.57
CA LEU A 945 21.89 -11.45 27.84
C LEU A 945 21.56 -11.23 29.32
N ARG A 946 20.63 -12.00 29.89
CA ARG A 946 20.27 -11.88 31.31
C ARG A 946 21.49 -12.08 32.23
N ALA A 947 22.29 -13.11 31.99
CA ALA A 947 23.51 -13.38 32.76
C ALA A 947 24.53 -12.24 32.67
N VAL A 948 24.73 -11.68 31.47
CA VAL A 948 25.60 -10.51 31.27
C VAL A 948 25.08 -9.32 32.08
N LEU A 949 23.78 -9.03 32.01
CA LEU A 949 23.17 -7.93 32.75
C LEU A 949 23.29 -8.14 34.26
N GLU A 950 23.02 -9.33 34.78
CA GLU A 950 23.17 -9.66 36.21
C GLU A 950 24.61 -9.48 36.68
N TRP A 951 25.60 -9.92 35.90
CA TRP A 951 27.01 -9.69 36.20
C TRP A 951 27.33 -8.19 36.29
N VAL A 952 26.81 -7.37 35.36
CA VAL A 952 26.98 -5.90 35.41
C VAL A 952 26.31 -5.30 36.65
N CYS A 953 25.13 -5.80 37.04
CA CYS A 953 24.34 -5.27 38.16
C CYS A 953 24.89 -5.66 39.54
N THR A 954 25.50 -6.84 39.68
CA THR A 954 25.96 -7.40 40.96
C THR A 954 27.33 -6.91 41.39
N ARG A 955 28.07 -6.28 40.48
CA ARG A 955 29.39 -5.75 40.80
C ARG A 955 29.26 -4.52 41.69
N PRO A 956 29.95 -4.47 42.84
CA PRO A 956 29.94 -3.27 43.67
C PRO A 956 30.45 -2.12 42.81
N VAL A 957 29.72 -1.01 42.84
CA VAL A 957 30.30 0.29 42.52
C VAL A 957 31.52 0.37 43.44
N GLN A 958 32.73 0.21 42.90
CA GLN A 958 33.89 0.74 43.60
C GLN A 958 33.54 2.21 43.70
N GLU A 959 33.10 2.63 44.89
CA GLU A 959 33.21 4.00 45.33
C GLU A 959 34.61 4.41 44.92
N THR A 960 34.71 5.10 43.78
CA THR A 960 35.68 6.17 43.65
C THR A 960 35.51 6.91 44.94
N ILE A 961 36.50 6.73 45.84
CA ILE A 961 36.74 7.54 47.01
C ILE A 961 36.11 8.88 46.72
N GLU A 962 35.10 9.23 47.50
CA GLU A 962 34.60 10.59 47.59
C GLU A 962 35.83 11.50 47.65
N VAL A 963 36.21 12.05 46.51
CA VAL A 963 36.75 13.39 46.53
C VAL A 963 35.51 14.18 46.87
N ALA A 964 35.42 14.51 48.15
CA ALA A 964 34.39 15.35 48.74
C ALA A 964 33.91 16.34 47.68
N ASP A 965 32.67 16.18 47.26
CA ASP A 965 31.96 17.26 46.64
C ASP A 965 31.97 18.39 47.66
N VAL A 966 32.42 19.57 47.25
CA VAL A 966 32.51 20.75 48.12
C VAL A 966 31.10 21.19 48.58
N ASP A 967 30.06 20.55 48.05
CA ASP A 967 28.65 20.78 48.34
C ASP A 967 28.11 20.02 49.57
N ASP A 968 28.88 19.10 50.19
CA ASP A 968 28.53 18.46 51.49
C ASP A 968 29.13 19.17 52.72
N LEU A 969 29.79 20.31 52.53
CA LEU A 969 30.00 21.26 53.61
C LEU A 969 28.77 22.13 53.73
N GLU A 970 28.05 22.01 54.85
CA GLU A 970 27.03 22.97 55.28
C GLU A 970 27.60 24.41 55.25
N LEU A 971 27.46 25.08 54.10
CA LEU A 971 27.74 26.49 53.91
C LEU A 971 26.50 27.12 53.28
N ASP A 972 25.85 27.93 54.11
CA ASP A 972 24.58 28.60 53.93
C ASP A 972 24.56 29.54 52.70
N TRP A 973 24.26 28.97 51.52
CA TRP A 973 24.13 29.69 50.24
C TRP A 973 22.91 30.63 50.17
N THR A 974 22.04 30.61 51.19
CA THR A 974 20.86 31.48 51.24
C THR A 974 21.21 32.97 51.43
N THR A 975 22.44 33.29 51.86
CA THR A 975 22.87 34.68 52.08
C THR A 975 23.46 35.36 50.84
N THR A 976 24.02 34.59 49.89
CA THR A 976 24.61 35.13 48.66
C THR A 976 23.55 35.36 47.59
N GLU A 977 22.58 34.45 47.47
CA GLU A 977 21.46 34.58 46.54
C GLU A 977 20.53 35.73 46.93
N LYS A 978 20.29 35.95 48.24
CA LYS A 978 19.55 37.12 48.75
C LYS A 978 20.29 38.45 48.55
N ARG A 979 21.62 38.45 48.52
CA ARG A 979 22.42 39.66 48.20
C ARG A 979 22.42 39.95 46.71
N ALA A 980 22.53 38.93 45.87
CA ALA A 980 22.47 39.05 44.42
C ALA A 980 21.08 39.52 43.96
N LEU A 981 20.00 38.90 44.46
CA LEU A 981 18.63 39.35 44.20
C LEU A 981 18.35 40.76 44.70
N LYS A 982 18.92 41.18 45.84
CA LYS A 982 18.77 42.54 46.37
C LYS A 982 19.56 43.56 45.55
N GLN A 983 20.76 43.23 45.07
CA GLN A 983 21.54 44.09 44.15
C GLN A 983 20.86 44.21 42.78
N GLU A 984 20.26 43.13 42.27
CA GLU A 984 19.49 43.14 41.03
C GLU A 984 18.23 44.01 41.17
N LEU A 985 17.50 43.88 42.29
CA LEU A 985 16.29 44.67 42.57
C LEU A 985 16.60 46.16 42.78
N ASP A 986 17.65 46.49 43.54
CA ASP A 986 18.11 47.87 43.77
C ASP A 986 18.60 48.50 42.45
N SER A 987 19.26 47.74 41.58
CA SER A 987 19.68 48.23 40.24
C SER A 987 18.51 48.49 39.29
N GLN A 988 17.44 47.70 39.37
CA GLN A 988 16.21 47.93 38.60
C GLN A 988 15.39 49.11 39.13
N GLU A 989 15.39 49.35 40.45
CA GLU A 989 14.76 50.55 41.04
C GLU A 989 15.54 51.84 40.74
N GLU A 990 16.88 51.79 40.73
CA GLU A 990 17.74 52.91 40.30
C GLU A 990 17.49 53.26 38.82
N MET A 991 17.40 52.26 37.94
CA MET A 991 17.05 52.45 36.52
C MET A 991 15.63 53.01 36.32
N ARG A 992 14.66 52.59 37.15
CA ARG A 992 13.30 53.17 37.14
C ARG A 992 13.27 54.61 37.64
N ARG A 993 14.07 54.97 38.65
CA ARG A 993 14.20 56.36 39.12
C ARG A 993 14.83 57.27 38.07
N ILE A 994 15.87 56.78 37.37
CA ILE A 994 16.52 57.51 36.27
C ILE A 994 15.56 57.70 35.08
N ALA A 995 14.73 56.69 34.77
CA ALA A 995 13.69 56.79 33.74
C ALA A 995 12.54 57.74 34.11
N LEU A 996 12.20 57.86 35.40
CA LEU A 996 11.18 58.80 35.89
C LEU A 996 11.67 60.24 36.06
N GLN A 997 13.00 60.47 36.12
CA GLN A 997 13.60 61.80 36.14
C GLN A 997 13.94 62.34 34.74
N SER A 998 13.81 61.52 33.70
CA SER A 998 14.09 61.87 32.29
C SER A 998 12.84 61.95 31.40
N GLY A 999 11.65 61.98 32.02
CA GLY A 999 10.35 62.18 31.37
C GLY A 999 9.63 63.44 31.85
#